data_AF-A0A8A3S8P5-F1
#
_entry.id   AF-A0A8A3S8P5-F1
#
_cell.length_a   1.000
_cell.length_b   1.000
_cell.length_c   1.000
_cell.angle_alpha   90.00
_cell.angle_beta   90.00
_cell.angle_gamma   90.00
#
_symmetry.space_group_name_H-M   'P 1'
#
loop_
_entity.id
_entity.type
_entity.pdbx_description
1 polymer ?
#
loop_
_entity_poly.entity_id
_entity_poly.type
_entity_poly.pdbx_seq_one_letter_code
_entity_poly.pdbx_strand_id
1 'polypeptide(L)'
;MTEDHMCNSRARIAILCLIAGCLLLPAAASAATDHPHTWNVSKIEVGDNYTSLLGIPEIGDGDTIRIWGVEGYTYEGGITINAPNVTVTRWEGSPAQPLISGTARAFTVSADNATFRGLNISGNTLSFGSGAGIDAYGIQGLTIAECTFAGNTGGSGLGGALHAQRVDHILVERTVFTGNTADSGGGAYFDSSNYVALTDTTFANNTAEQNGGGAFFTGSTGATLTGATFTNNTAVYGGGGAFFFNSAGAALTGATFTNNTATNDGGGAYFVNSVNAALMDTTFTNNTATNCGGGAYFRGSPGARLTGTTFADNMAENSNGGGAYFEASADAALTGTAFTNNTAKSDGGGAYFDSSCSRARLTDATFANNTATNGGGAFFSWPLGATPMDIALTDTTFTNNNATENGGGAYFASTGTTLTNTAFTHNTAMNWGGGAYFKDSADAVLTDTTFANNTATNNGGGAFFRGSTGAALTRTTFTNNTADFGGGADFENSADAALTDTIFANNTADYGSGGAWFAYSPNANLKRTIFANNMAKYLGGGGACFEGSTNATLTDTTFANNTAAQNGGGAYFVSTGTTLTRTTFTNNTAAQNGGGAYFFNSAGAALTYTTFVNNTATMNGGGAFFTDSTNATLTDATFTNNTAAENGGGAFFIKSTGAVLEGATFANNTATNFGGGAFFISSAGAALTDTTFANNTAEQNGGGAYFDGSDDAALTGTTFEDNTAVYGGGGAFFVRSEGARLMTGTTFANNTATNGGGGAYFAASHNAALTNTTFENNTAARLGGGAYFESSTGAALTDTTFTNNTATICGGGAFFISSTGAVITNCRFENPTNIFAENSTGVLNATRTAGTNIAGGPYLGGNLWLTDPTQNISEWCADADFDGICDQTLEIPNLGTDALPLVYGGTVAVSSTPAGASVHVDGVNTTRTTDTFLYLPVGDHTITVSLAGYVTPANRTVTVVSGTNTPFSFSLQPVPTPTPTPTPTPTPTQTPHSHSSGGGHSDVSAGTASNIPAGGHASFAVQGSAISEVGVTAGETVPEVLLTVERGGLPSGVDAPADAVYEYDEVTLYRTTDAALAGASLNFTIPKAWLEEHGFAPENVVVYRYHDGAWHALPTHIVGEDAYGYSFTAESPGFSLFAIGAEGSGPAPTVTATVTPTETATALPVTTPAPTATTPQQSPIPFGLAALAAGAALLLRGRRR
;
A
#
# COMPACT_ATOMS: atom_id res chain seq x y z
N MET A 1 -61.10 10.64 8.07
CA MET A 1 -61.70 9.54 7.30
C MET A 1 -61.75 10.05 5.87
N THR A 2 -60.63 9.84 5.16
CA THR A 2 -60.50 8.88 4.03
C THR A 2 -61.34 9.36 2.84
N GLU A 3 -60.70 9.99 1.85
CA GLU A 3 -60.17 9.30 0.64
C GLU A 3 -61.33 8.73 -0.19
N ASP A 4 -61.45 8.93 -1.50
CA ASP A 4 -60.58 9.60 -2.45
C ASP A 4 -61.30 9.63 -3.81
N HIS A 5 -60.64 10.26 -4.77
CA HIS A 5 -60.64 9.93 -6.19
C HIS A 5 -61.64 10.56 -7.17
N MET A 6 -61.02 11.40 -8.02
CA MET A 6 -60.96 11.28 -9.48
C MET A 6 -62.23 11.55 -10.28
N CYS A 7 -62.20 12.14 -11.47
CA CYS A 7 -61.22 12.91 -12.22
C CYS A 7 -62.01 13.42 -13.43
N ASN A 8 -61.72 14.66 -13.83
CA ASN A 8 -61.86 15.24 -15.16
C ASN A 8 -63.05 14.87 -16.07
N SER A 9 -63.84 15.91 -16.26
CA SER A 9 -64.64 16.23 -17.42
C SER A 9 -63.85 16.25 -18.73
N ARG A 10 -64.49 15.78 -19.81
CA ARG A 10 -64.25 16.26 -21.17
C ARG A 10 -65.56 16.51 -21.89
N ALA A 11 -65.61 17.70 -22.50
CA ALA A 11 -66.27 18.03 -23.75
C ALA A 11 -67.81 18.16 -23.80
N ARG A 12 -68.21 19.45 -23.82
CA ARG A 12 -68.91 20.12 -24.93
C ARG A 12 -70.39 19.81 -25.22
N ILE A 13 -71.12 20.93 -25.18
CA ILE A 13 -72.11 21.41 -26.17
C ILE A 13 -73.60 21.16 -25.88
N ALA A 14 -74.29 22.31 -25.86
CA ALA A 14 -75.64 22.61 -26.36
C ALA A 14 -76.86 22.53 -25.42
N ILE A 15 -77.42 23.74 -25.24
CA ILE A 15 -78.82 24.12 -25.52
C ILE A 15 -79.89 23.61 -24.54
N LEU A 16 -80.48 24.53 -23.76
CA LEU A 16 -81.91 24.93 -23.73
C LEU A 16 -82.14 25.79 -22.46
N CYS A 17 -82.36 27.10 -22.62
CA CYS A 17 -83.69 27.77 -22.56
C CYS A 17 -84.12 28.18 -21.12
N LEU A 18 -84.15 29.50 -20.82
CA LEU A 18 -85.34 30.39 -20.75
C LEU A 18 -86.03 30.29 -19.36
N ILE A 19 -86.25 31.31 -18.52
CA ILE A 19 -86.78 32.70 -18.63
C ILE A 19 -86.45 33.40 -17.28
N ALA A 20 -85.95 34.63 -17.21
CA ALA A 20 -86.70 35.91 -17.09
C ALA A 20 -85.65 37.03 -16.92
N GLY A 21 -85.77 38.27 -17.39
CA GLY A 21 -86.82 38.98 -18.12
C GLY A 21 -86.24 40.34 -18.56
N CYS A 22 -86.61 40.78 -19.76
CA CYS A 22 -86.33 42.12 -20.29
C CYS A 22 -87.38 43.12 -19.79
N LEU A 23 -86.94 44.35 -19.47
CA LEU A 23 -87.38 45.59 -20.13
C LEU A 23 -86.71 46.82 -19.49
N LEU A 24 -85.81 47.47 -20.22
CA LEU A 24 -85.76 48.91 -20.54
C LEU A 24 -84.33 49.36 -20.90
N LEU A 25 -84.12 49.65 -22.19
CA LEU A 25 -83.09 50.54 -22.76
C LEU A 25 -83.71 51.96 -22.94
N PRO A 26 -83.00 53.04 -23.35
CA PRO A 26 -81.61 53.15 -23.87
C PRO A 26 -80.76 54.25 -23.16
N ALA A 27 -79.43 54.13 -23.03
CA ALA A 27 -78.38 54.42 -24.02
C ALA A 27 -78.44 55.84 -24.62
N ALA A 28 -77.62 56.76 -24.08
CA ALA A 28 -77.10 57.90 -24.81
C ALA A 28 -75.75 57.48 -25.41
N ALA A 29 -75.69 57.49 -26.75
CA ALA A 29 -74.47 57.25 -27.51
C ALA A 29 -73.50 58.43 -27.32
N SER A 30 -72.32 58.18 -26.74
CA SER A 30 -71.12 58.93 -27.07
C SER A 30 -70.55 58.34 -28.36
N ALA A 31 -70.12 59.20 -29.28
CA ALA A 31 -69.52 58.78 -30.54
C ALA A 31 -68.35 57.83 -30.26
N ALA A 32 -68.39 56.62 -30.83
CA ALA A 32 -67.25 55.72 -30.85
C ALA A 32 -66.12 56.43 -31.59
N THR A 33 -64.97 56.63 -30.93
CA THR A 33 -63.76 57.07 -31.61
C THR A 33 -63.18 55.87 -32.37
N ASP A 34 -62.75 56.08 -33.63
CA ASP A 34 -62.22 55.02 -34.50
C ASP A 34 -60.74 54.79 -34.16
N HIS A 35 -60.39 53.65 -33.56
CA HIS A 35 -59.02 53.33 -33.15
C HIS A 35 -58.28 52.55 -34.26
N PRO A 36 -56.93 52.65 -34.38
CA PRO A 36 -55.97 53.20 -33.43
C PRO A 36 -55.67 54.70 -33.62
N HIS A 37 -55.40 55.39 -32.51
CA HIS A 37 -54.96 56.79 -32.47
C HIS A 37 -53.53 56.94 -31.94
N THR A 38 -52.87 58.04 -32.31
CA THR A 38 -51.65 58.50 -31.62
C THR A 38 -51.98 59.72 -30.76
N TRP A 39 -51.91 59.56 -29.45
CA TRP A 39 -52.16 60.61 -28.46
C TRP A 39 -50.84 61.27 -28.05
N ASN A 40 -50.66 62.55 -28.40
CA ASN A 40 -49.47 63.32 -28.03
C ASN A 40 -49.70 64.08 -26.72
N VAL A 41 -48.85 63.85 -25.72
CA VAL A 41 -48.97 64.46 -24.40
C VAL A 41 -47.72 65.29 -24.09
N SER A 42 -47.87 66.58 -23.79
CA SER A 42 -46.78 67.52 -23.50
C SER A 42 -47.20 68.63 -22.54
N LYS A 43 -46.41 68.89 -21.49
CA LYS A 43 -46.55 70.08 -20.63
C LYS A 43 -46.07 71.38 -21.29
N ILE A 44 -45.37 71.30 -22.42
CA ILE A 44 -45.02 72.45 -23.25
C ILE A 44 -46.15 72.63 -24.28
N GLU A 45 -46.87 73.74 -24.20
CA GLU A 45 -47.97 74.07 -25.11
C GLU A 45 -47.43 74.28 -26.54
N VAL A 46 -47.66 73.29 -27.41
CA VAL A 46 -47.40 73.37 -28.84
C VAL A 46 -48.51 72.60 -29.58
N GLY A 47 -49.43 73.31 -30.24
CA GLY A 47 -50.52 72.68 -31.02
C GLY A 47 -51.60 71.97 -30.18
N ASP A 48 -52.30 71.00 -30.77
CA ASP A 48 -53.43 70.26 -30.19
C ASP A 48 -52.99 69.10 -29.24
N ASN A 49 -51.87 69.26 -28.54
CA ASN A 49 -51.36 68.26 -27.61
C ASN A 49 -52.13 68.27 -26.28
N TYR A 50 -52.29 67.10 -25.65
CA TYR A 50 -52.82 66.99 -24.31
C TYR A 50 -51.76 67.42 -23.28
N THR A 51 -52.14 68.19 -22.25
CA THR A 51 -51.23 68.58 -21.15
C THR A 51 -51.25 67.62 -19.97
N SER A 52 -52.10 66.60 -20.04
CA SER A 52 -52.40 65.62 -18.98
C SER A 52 -52.75 64.27 -19.63
N LEU A 53 -52.26 63.18 -19.02
CA LEU A 53 -52.61 61.81 -19.41
C LEU A 53 -54.08 61.52 -19.12
N LEU A 54 -54.64 62.09 -18.04
CA LEU A 54 -56.07 62.00 -17.72
C LEU A 54 -56.95 62.81 -18.68
N GLY A 55 -56.36 63.64 -19.54
CA GLY A 55 -57.07 64.40 -20.57
C GLY A 55 -57.43 63.59 -21.81
N ILE A 56 -56.85 62.39 -21.99
CA ILE A 56 -57.14 61.51 -23.13
C ILE A 56 -58.58 60.99 -22.99
N PRO A 57 -59.47 61.21 -23.97
CA PRO A 57 -60.90 60.94 -23.83
C PRO A 57 -61.24 59.45 -23.78
N GLU A 58 -60.56 58.64 -24.59
CA GLU A 58 -60.74 57.19 -24.69
C GLU A 58 -59.44 56.55 -25.16
N ILE A 59 -58.98 55.49 -24.48
CA ILE A 59 -57.82 54.68 -24.88
C ILE A 59 -58.39 53.37 -25.47
N GLY A 60 -58.20 53.16 -26.77
CA GLY A 60 -58.73 52.00 -27.48
C GLY A 60 -57.66 51.10 -28.10
N ASP A 61 -58.12 50.08 -28.83
CA ASP A 61 -57.26 49.01 -29.35
C ASP A 61 -56.19 49.56 -30.33
N GLY A 62 -54.92 49.22 -30.07
CA GLY A 62 -53.80 49.64 -30.91
C GLY A 62 -53.33 51.09 -30.72
N ASP A 63 -53.91 51.83 -29.77
CA ASP A 63 -53.54 53.22 -29.52
C ASP A 63 -52.07 53.37 -29.09
N THR A 64 -51.44 54.48 -29.49
CA THR A 64 -50.11 54.88 -29.05
C THR A 64 -50.15 56.20 -28.30
N ILE A 65 -49.77 56.21 -27.03
CA ILE A 65 -49.63 57.42 -26.20
C ILE A 65 -48.15 57.82 -26.19
N ARG A 66 -47.80 58.95 -26.81
CA ARG A 66 -46.43 59.49 -26.84
C ARG A 66 -46.30 60.66 -25.89
N ILE A 67 -45.41 60.56 -24.91
CA ILE A 67 -45.26 61.55 -23.83
C ILE A 67 -43.95 62.32 -24.01
N TRP A 68 -44.03 63.65 -24.03
CA TRP A 68 -42.86 64.54 -24.10
C TRP A 68 -42.23 64.75 -22.71
N GLY A 69 -40.98 64.35 -22.52
CA GLY A 69 -40.28 64.45 -21.24
C GLY A 69 -39.48 65.75 -21.09
N VAL A 70 -39.62 66.44 -19.96
CA VAL A 70 -38.87 67.67 -19.63
C VAL A 70 -38.42 67.60 -18.17
N GLU A 71 -37.19 67.99 -17.87
CA GLU A 71 -36.70 68.04 -16.48
C GLU A 71 -37.57 68.95 -15.61
N GLY A 72 -37.86 68.50 -14.38
CA GLY A 72 -38.67 69.25 -13.41
C GLY A 72 -40.19 69.17 -13.63
N TYR A 73 -40.65 68.53 -14.70
CA TYR A 73 -42.08 68.31 -14.96
C TYR A 73 -42.49 66.87 -14.64
N THR A 74 -43.69 66.73 -14.07
CA THR A 74 -44.30 65.46 -13.71
C THR A 74 -45.66 65.32 -14.38
N TYR A 75 -45.96 64.11 -14.82
CA TYR A 75 -47.27 63.67 -15.27
C TYR A 75 -47.94 62.84 -14.17
N GLU A 76 -49.24 63.04 -14.01
CA GLU A 76 -50.06 62.30 -13.07
C GLU A 76 -50.24 60.83 -13.47
N GLY A 77 -50.31 59.96 -12.46
CA GLY A 77 -50.74 58.57 -12.61
C GLY A 77 -52.26 58.40 -12.64
N GLY A 78 -52.71 57.17 -12.44
CA GLY A 78 -54.11 56.78 -12.37
C GLY A 78 -54.68 56.27 -13.69
N ILE A 79 -53.82 55.92 -14.65
CA ILE A 79 -54.23 55.56 -16.01
C ILE A 79 -54.64 54.09 -16.05
N THR A 80 -55.77 53.80 -16.70
CA THR A 80 -56.23 52.42 -16.91
C THR A 80 -56.12 52.05 -18.37
N ILE A 81 -55.40 50.96 -18.66
CA ILE A 81 -55.27 50.35 -19.99
C ILE A 81 -56.16 49.11 -20.02
N ASN A 82 -57.38 49.26 -20.54
CA ASN A 82 -58.38 48.21 -20.67
C ASN A 82 -58.69 47.82 -22.13
N ALA A 83 -57.97 48.39 -23.09
CA ALA A 83 -57.99 48.03 -24.50
C ALA A 83 -56.68 47.34 -24.91
N PRO A 84 -56.72 46.36 -25.82
CA PRO A 84 -55.53 45.60 -26.19
C PRO A 84 -54.56 46.40 -27.07
N ASN A 85 -53.33 45.90 -27.19
CA ASN A 85 -52.28 46.42 -28.09
C ASN A 85 -51.89 47.90 -27.87
N VAL A 86 -52.14 48.45 -26.68
CA VAL A 86 -51.81 49.85 -26.38
C VAL A 86 -50.33 50.03 -26.10
N THR A 87 -49.72 51.05 -26.72
CA THR A 87 -48.32 51.45 -26.50
C THR A 87 -48.22 52.80 -25.80
N VAL A 88 -47.60 52.85 -24.63
CA VAL A 88 -47.23 54.09 -23.93
C VAL A 88 -45.73 54.30 -24.06
N THR A 89 -45.30 55.36 -24.72
CA THR A 89 -43.89 55.55 -25.06
C THR A 89 -43.41 56.99 -24.89
N ARG A 90 -42.11 57.15 -24.61
CA ARG A 90 -41.44 58.44 -24.73
C ARG A 90 -41.52 58.93 -26.17
N TRP A 91 -41.91 60.18 -26.32
CA TRP A 91 -41.89 60.82 -27.62
C TRP A 91 -40.44 61.03 -28.06
N GLU A 92 -40.10 60.46 -29.22
CA GLU A 92 -38.81 60.66 -29.88
C GLU A 92 -38.41 62.15 -29.95
N GLY A 93 -37.17 62.46 -29.58
CA GLY A 93 -36.67 63.83 -29.49
C GLY A 93 -36.87 64.52 -28.13
N SER A 94 -37.63 63.92 -27.20
CA SER A 94 -37.80 64.47 -25.85
C SER A 94 -36.44 64.69 -25.16
N PRO A 95 -36.18 65.82 -24.48
CA PRO A 95 -34.90 66.05 -23.79
C PRO A 95 -34.69 65.17 -22.56
N ALA A 96 -35.76 64.65 -21.94
CA ALA A 96 -35.69 63.76 -20.77
C ALA A 96 -36.65 62.55 -20.90
N GLN A 97 -36.50 61.56 -20.03
CA GLN A 97 -37.55 60.54 -19.83
C GLN A 97 -38.78 61.19 -19.16
N PRO A 98 -40.00 60.98 -19.67
CA PRO A 98 -41.21 61.50 -19.03
C PRO A 98 -41.37 60.93 -17.63
N LEU A 99 -41.48 61.79 -16.62
CA LEU A 99 -41.69 61.39 -15.23
C LEU A 99 -43.19 61.24 -14.93
N ILE A 100 -43.64 60.03 -14.61
CA ILE A 100 -44.98 59.73 -14.11
C ILE A 100 -44.88 59.46 -12.60
N SER A 101 -45.51 60.31 -11.78
CA SER A 101 -45.40 60.27 -10.32
C SER A 101 -46.68 60.77 -9.64
N GLY A 102 -46.96 60.27 -8.43
CA GLY A 102 -48.07 60.74 -7.61
C GLY A 102 -48.38 59.87 -6.39
N THR A 103 -49.51 60.14 -5.75
CA THR A 103 -50.05 59.34 -4.62
C THR A 103 -51.03 58.25 -5.08
N ALA A 104 -51.05 57.96 -6.38
CA ALA A 104 -51.87 56.94 -7.00
C ALA A 104 -50.97 56.05 -7.85
N ARG A 105 -51.48 54.87 -8.20
CA ARG A 105 -50.79 53.96 -9.12
C ARG A 105 -50.59 54.63 -10.46
N ALA A 106 -49.44 54.50 -11.11
CA ALA A 106 -49.24 55.10 -12.44
C ALA A 106 -50.14 54.46 -13.51
N PHE A 107 -50.12 53.13 -13.64
CA PHE A 107 -50.91 52.38 -14.62
C PHE A 107 -51.56 51.13 -14.04
N THR A 108 -52.82 50.90 -14.39
CA THR A 108 -53.52 49.61 -14.20
C THR A 108 -53.78 48.99 -15.57
N VAL A 109 -53.39 47.74 -15.79
CA VAL A 109 -53.45 47.07 -17.10
C VAL A 109 -54.30 45.81 -16.99
N SER A 110 -55.37 45.75 -17.78
CA SER A 110 -56.32 44.62 -17.80
C SER A 110 -56.65 44.12 -19.21
N ALA A 111 -55.89 44.54 -20.22
CA ALA A 111 -56.00 44.06 -21.60
C ALA A 111 -54.65 43.66 -22.20
N ASP A 112 -54.70 42.80 -23.22
CA ASP A 112 -53.53 42.12 -23.78
C ASP A 112 -52.57 43.04 -24.52
N ASN A 113 -51.28 42.69 -24.50
CA ASN A 113 -50.21 43.28 -25.30
C ASN A 113 -49.94 44.77 -25.03
N ALA A 114 -50.07 45.20 -23.79
CA ALA A 114 -49.68 46.55 -23.39
C ALA A 114 -48.14 46.70 -23.44
N THR A 115 -47.67 47.81 -24.00
CA THR A 115 -46.23 48.13 -24.13
C THR A 115 -45.90 49.46 -23.47
N PHE A 116 -44.89 49.47 -22.60
CA PHE A 116 -44.35 50.68 -21.97
C PHE A 116 -42.90 50.87 -22.38
N ARG A 117 -42.54 52.03 -22.96
CA ARG A 117 -41.17 52.24 -23.47
C ARG A 117 -40.58 53.62 -23.17
N GLY A 118 -39.41 53.67 -22.56
CA GLY A 118 -38.64 54.91 -22.37
C GLY A 118 -39.16 55.85 -21.28
N LEU A 119 -39.95 55.33 -20.33
CA LEU A 119 -40.66 56.12 -19.32
C LEU A 119 -39.91 56.13 -17.97
N ASN A 120 -40.08 57.19 -17.20
CA ASN A 120 -39.65 57.26 -15.81
C ASN A 120 -40.89 57.21 -14.90
N ILE A 121 -41.21 56.04 -14.34
CA ILE A 121 -42.38 55.80 -13.49
C ILE A 121 -41.91 55.72 -12.03
N SER A 122 -41.79 56.86 -11.37
CA SER A 122 -41.04 56.98 -10.10
C SER A 122 -41.78 57.78 -9.04
N GLY A 123 -41.51 57.48 -7.76
CA GLY A 123 -42.08 58.17 -6.61
C GLY A 123 -43.56 57.89 -6.36
N ASN A 124 -44.14 56.88 -7.03
CA ASN A 124 -45.54 56.54 -6.84
C ASN A 124 -45.72 55.83 -5.50
N THR A 125 -46.58 56.38 -4.64
CA THR A 125 -46.78 55.89 -3.27
C THR A 125 -48.23 55.49 -3.05
N LEU A 126 -48.45 54.22 -2.70
CA LEU A 126 -49.74 53.67 -2.30
C LEU A 126 -49.73 53.43 -0.79
N SER A 127 -50.82 53.82 -0.11
CA SER A 127 -51.02 53.48 1.31
C SER A 127 -51.35 51.99 1.49
N PHE A 128 -52.05 51.42 0.52
CA PHE A 128 -52.40 50.01 0.42
C PHE A 128 -52.64 49.68 -1.06
N GLY A 129 -51.80 48.83 -1.68
CA GLY A 129 -52.02 48.36 -3.05
C GLY A 129 -50.75 47.89 -3.74
N SER A 130 -50.90 46.95 -4.68
CA SER A 130 -49.77 46.35 -5.41
C SER A 130 -49.33 47.18 -6.62
N GLY A 131 -48.07 47.10 -7.03
CA GLY A 131 -47.59 47.70 -8.29
C GLY A 131 -47.81 49.20 -8.37
N ALA A 132 -47.17 50.01 -7.51
CA ALA A 132 -47.40 51.46 -7.48
C ALA A 132 -47.01 52.15 -8.81
N GLY A 133 -46.10 51.55 -9.59
CA GLY A 133 -45.90 51.89 -11.00
C GLY A 133 -46.96 51.23 -11.87
N ILE A 134 -46.83 49.93 -12.11
CA ILE A 134 -47.71 49.15 -12.98
C ILE A 134 -48.31 47.99 -12.20
N ASP A 135 -49.63 47.84 -12.28
CA ASP A 135 -50.37 46.65 -11.83
C ASP A 135 -51.05 46.03 -13.05
N ALA A 136 -50.62 44.83 -13.43
CA ALA A 136 -51.10 44.09 -14.58
C ALA A 136 -51.75 42.77 -14.14
N TYR A 137 -52.98 42.51 -14.57
CA TYR A 137 -53.73 41.32 -14.13
C TYR A 137 -54.48 40.64 -15.28
N GLY A 138 -54.23 39.35 -15.45
CA GLY A 138 -55.05 38.46 -16.29
C GLY A 138 -54.95 38.73 -17.79
N ILE A 139 -53.75 39.08 -18.28
CA ILE A 139 -53.49 39.45 -19.67
C ILE A 139 -52.51 38.48 -20.34
N GLN A 140 -52.50 38.42 -21.67
CA GLN A 140 -51.63 37.53 -22.43
C GLN A 140 -50.19 38.05 -22.52
N GLY A 141 -50.00 39.37 -22.67
CA GLY A 141 -48.70 39.96 -22.96
C GLY A 141 -48.48 41.32 -22.28
N LEU A 142 -47.29 41.53 -21.73
CA LEU A 142 -46.81 42.81 -21.19
C LEU A 142 -45.36 43.05 -21.62
N THR A 143 -45.08 44.18 -22.26
CA THR A 143 -43.71 44.59 -22.60
C THR A 143 -43.33 45.89 -21.89
N ILE A 144 -42.20 45.89 -21.19
CA ILE A 144 -41.61 47.06 -20.53
C ILE A 144 -40.17 47.19 -21.03
N ALA A 145 -39.84 48.28 -21.70
CA ALA A 145 -38.51 48.47 -22.28
C ALA A 145 -37.94 49.85 -21.96
N GLU A 146 -36.67 49.94 -21.59
CA GLU A 146 -35.96 51.22 -21.42
C GLU A 146 -36.58 52.14 -20.37
N CYS A 147 -37.27 51.57 -19.38
CA CYS A 147 -37.98 52.32 -18.36
C CYS A 147 -37.14 52.44 -17.07
N THR A 148 -37.47 53.44 -16.26
CA THR A 148 -36.94 53.61 -14.90
C THR A 148 -38.10 53.60 -13.92
N PHE A 149 -38.00 52.77 -12.88
CA PHE A 149 -38.91 52.73 -11.74
C PHE A 149 -38.14 53.00 -10.46
N ALA A 150 -38.19 54.23 -9.95
CA ALA A 150 -37.44 54.65 -8.79
C ALA A 150 -38.32 55.08 -7.62
N GLY A 151 -38.05 54.60 -6.41
CA GLY A 151 -38.71 55.10 -5.20
C GLY A 151 -40.21 54.82 -5.10
N ASN A 152 -40.73 53.83 -5.84
CA ASN A 152 -42.14 53.47 -5.78
C ASN A 152 -42.41 52.61 -4.54
N THR A 153 -43.52 52.86 -3.86
CA THR A 153 -43.89 52.17 -2.63
C THR A 153 -45.31 51.63 -2.71
N GLY A 154 -45.48 50.31 -2.62
CA GLY A 154 -46.78 49.64 -2.53
C GLY A 154 -47.42 49.67 -1.12
N GLY A 155 -46.72 50.27 -0.14
CA GLY A 155 -47.08 50.13 1.28
C GLY A 155 -46.98 48.66 1.69
N SER A 156 -48.04 48.12 2.29
CA SER A 156 -48.15 46.67 2.59
C SER A 156 -48.63 45.82 1.39
N GLY A 157 -48.54 46.34 0.16
CA GLY A 157 -48.89 45.65 -1.08
C GLY A 157 -47.73 44.87 -1.69
N LEU A 158 -47.98 44.18 -2.81
CA LEU A 158 -47.01 43.37 -3.54
C LEU A 158 -46.40 44.16 -4.70
N GLY A 159 -45.11 43.96 -5.02
CA GLY A 159 -44.49 44.57 -6.20
C GLY A 159 -44.37 46.09 -6.06
N GLY A 160 -43.28 46.61 -5.49
CA GLY A 160 -43.19 48.04 -5.16
C GLY A 160 -43.35 48.95 -6.39
N ALA A 161 -42.78 48.54 -7.52
CA ALA A 161 -42.97 49.19 -8.80
C ALA A 161 -43.88 48.40 -9.76
N LEU A 162 -43.66 47.09 -9.89
CA LEU A 162 -44.39 46.23 -10.82
C LEU A 162 -45.07 45.08 -10.07
N HIS A 163 -46.37 44.95 -10.25
CA HIS A 163 -47.12 43.75 -9.89
C HIS A 163 -47.73 43.16 -11.16
N ALA A 164 -47.42 41.91 -11.45
CA ALA A 164 -47.95 41.19 -12.59
C ALA A 164 -48.49 39.84 -12.13
N GLN A 165 -49.79 39.64 -12.32
CA GLN A 165 -50.49 38.44 -11.88
C GLN A 165 -51.22 37.79 -13.06
N ARG A 166 -50.99 36.49 -13.25
CA ARG A 166 -51.57 35.68 -14.33
C ARG A 166 -51.32 36.27 -15.71
N VAL A 167 -50.08 36.68 -15.97
CA VAL A 167 -49.62 37.19 -17.26
C VAL A 167 -48.83 36.11 -17.99
N ASP A 168 -49.18 35.80 -19.24
CA ASP A 168 -48.59 34.65 -19.95
C ASP A 168 -47.21 34.94 -20.55
N HIS A 169 -46.96 36.15 -21.05
CA HIS A 169 -45.66 36.58 -21.59
C HIS A 169 -45.32 37.97 -21.07
N ILE A 170 -44.29 38.05 -20.24
CA ILE A 170 -43.74 39.33 -19.77
C ILE A 170 -42.35 39.49 -20.36
N LEU A 171 -42.11 40.58 -21.08
CA LEU A 171 -40.78 41.01 -21.49
C LEU A 171 -40.42 42.31 -20.77
N VAL A 172 -39.40 42.25 -19.92
CA VAL A 172 -38.77 43.44 -19.35
C VAL A 172 -37.35 43.54 -19.89
N GLU A 173 -37.06 44.63 -20.60
CA GLU A 173 -35.79 44.83 -21.30
C GLU A 173 -35.15 46.15 -20.90
N ARG A 174 -33.84 46.14 -20.55
CA ARG A 174 -33.02 47.34 -20.30
C ARG A 174 -33.71 48.36 -19.39
N THR A 175 -34.36 47.84 -18.34
CA THR A 175 -35.18 48.60 -17.40
C THR A 175 -34.52 48.60 -16.03
N VAL A 176 -34.70 49.68 -15.27
CA VAL A 176 -34.12 49.84 -13.93
C VAL A 176 -35.22 49.96 -12.89
N PHE A 177 -35.23 49.07 -11.90
CA PHE A 177 -36.04 49.16 -10.68
C PHE A 177 -35.12 49.53 -9.51
N THR A 178 -35.21 50.76 -8.99
CA THR A 178 -34.33 51.21 -7.91
C THR A 178 -35.03 51.82 -6.71
N GLY A 179 -34.63 51.46 -5.49
CA GLY A 179 -35.17 52.10 -4.27
C GLY A 179 -36.67 51.90 -4.06
N ASN A 180 -37.25 50.84 -4.63
CA ASN A 180 -38.68 50.55 -4.48
C ASN A 180 -38.91 49.68 -3.23
N THR A 181 -40.11 49.82 -2.64
CA THR A 181 -40.46 49.16 -1.37
C THR A 181 -41.84 48.50 -1.45
N ALA A 182 -41.95 47.28 -0.93
CA ALA A 182 -43.20 46.53 -0.83
C ALA A 182 -43.16 45.52 0.32
N ASP A 183 -44.29 44.85 0.60
CA ASP A 183 -44.33 43.68 1.48
C ASP A 183 -43.58 42.50 0.86
N SER A 184 -43.71 42.30 -0.46
CA SER A 184 -43.03 41.24 -1.20
C SER A 184 -42.74 41.70 -2.63
N GLY A 185 -41.56 41.37 -3.17
CA GLY A 185 -41.13 41.86 -4.48
C GLY A 185 -40.84 43.36 -4.46
N GLY A 186 -39.80 43.79 -3.75
CA GLY A 186 -39.53 45.22 -3.51
C GLY A 186 -39.50 46.04 -4.79
N GLY A 187 -38.86 45.52 -5.85
CA GLY A 187 -38.97 46.05 -7.22
C GLY A 187 -40.18 45.49 -7.97
N ALA A 188 -40.22 44.17 -8.15
CA ALA A 188 -41.25 43.51 -8.96
C ALA A 188 -41.79 42.22 -8.31
N TYR A 189 -43.08 41.94 -8.55
CA TYR A 189 -43.75 40.73 -8.09
C TYR A 189 -44.50 40.07 -9.24
N PHE A 190 -44.18 38.80 -9.49
CA PHE A 190 -44.74 37.95 -10.54
C PHE A 190 -45.48 36.78 -9.91
N ASP A 191 -46.81 36.73 -10.07
CA ASP A 191 -47.65 35.64 -9.58
C ASP A 191 -48.30 34.89 -10.72
N SER A 192 -48.07 33.57 -10.74
CA SER A 192 -48.68 32.65 -11.71
C SER A 192 -48.53 33.14 -13.16
N SER A 193 -47.40 33.80 -13.43
CA SER A 193 -47.10 34.44 -14.70
C SER A 193 -46.03 33.62 -15.40
N ASN A 194 -46.31 33.16 -16.62
CA ASN A 194 -45.39 32.29 -17.34
C ASN A 194 -44.42 33.14 -18.17
N TYR A 195 -43.29 32.53 -18.55
CA TYR A 195 -42.33 33.10 -19.51
C TYR A 195 -41.92 34.55 -19.19
N VAL A 196 -41.70 34.84 -17.91
CA VAL A 196 -41.18 36.14 -17.47
C VAL A 196 -39.74 36.27 -17.93
N ALA A 197 -39.49 37.10 -18.94
CA ALA A 197 -38.17 37.36 -19.51
C ALA A 197 -37.64 38.71 -19.02
N LEU A 198 -36.57 38.68 -18.23
CA LEU A 198 -35.82 39.84 -17.76
C LEU A 198 -34.50 39.90 -18.52
N THR A 199 -34.37 40.82 -19.46
CA THR A 199 -33.17 40.99 -20.29
C THR A 199 -32.49 42.31 -19.95
N ASP A 200 -31.20 42.26 -19.57
CA ASP A 200 -30.38 43.43 -19.21
C ASP A 200 -31.09 44.38 -18.22
N THR A 201 -31.85 43.80 -17.29
CA THR A 201 -32.68 44.54 -16.32
C THR A 201 -31.97 44.63 -14.98
N THR A 202 -32.04 45.80 -14.34
CA THR A 202 -31.37 46.08 -13.06
C THR A 202 -32.38 46.28 -11.95
N PHE A 203 -32.24 45.53 -10.85
CA PHE A 203 -32.92 45.73 -9.57
C PHE A 203 -31.89 46.21 -8.55
N ALA A 204 -31.97 47.48 -8.14
CA ALA A 204 -30.99 48.11 -7.24
C ALA A 204 -31.62 48.69 -5.97
N ASN A 205 -31.06 48.45 -4.79
CA ASN A 205 -31.48 49.11 -3.54
C ASN A 205 -32.98 48.94 -3.20
N ASN A 206 -33.63 47.88 -3.69
CA ASN A 206 -35.05 47.65 -3.40
C ASN A 206 -35.20 46.90 -2.08
N THR A 207 -36.31 47.13 -1.38
CA THR A 207 -36.58 46.57 -0.05
C THR A 207 -37.92 45.84 -0.02
N ALA A 208 -37.92 44.61 0.49
CA ALA A 208 -39.13 43.86 0.78
C ALA A 208 -39.24 43.55 2.28
N GLU A 209 -40.42 43.80 2.89
CA GLU A 209 -40.68 43.43 4.29
C GLU A 209 -40.80 41.92 4.51
N GLN A 210 -40.98 41.15 3.44
CA GLN A 210 -40.99 39.69 3.46
C GLN A 210 -39.98 39.07 2.51
N ASN A 211 -40.31 38.85 1.24
CA ASN A 211 -39.46 38.09 0.31
C ASN A 211 -39.20 38.81 -1.00
N GLY A 212 -38.06 38.51 -1.62
CA GLY A 212 -37.68 39.01 -2.95
C GLY A 212 -37.41 40.50 -2.93
N GLY A 213 -36.29 40.93 -2.34
CA GLY A 213 -35.97 42.35 -2.19
C GLY A 213 -35.96 43.07 -3.53
N GLY A 214 -35.33 42.48 -4.55
CA GLY A 214 -35.44 42.93 -5.95
C GLY A 214 -36.70 42.41 -6.64
N ALA A 215 -36.84 41.08 -6.75
CA ALA A 215 -37.97 40.46 -7.42
C ALA A 215 -38.48 39.19 -6.72
N PHE A 216 -39.78 38.92 -6.83
CA PHE A 216 -40.38 37.67 -6.34
C PHE A 216 -41.21 37.02 -7.46
N PHE A 217 -40.87 35.78 -7.80
CA PHE A 217 -41.59 34.85 -8.66
C PHE A 217 -42.31 33.79 -7.81
N THR A 218 -43.64 33.73 -7.90
CA THR A 218 -44.45 32.69 -7.25
C THR A 218 -45.32 31.99 -8.28
N GLY A 219 -45.28 30.65 -8.32
CA GLY A 219 -46.01 29.85 -9.30
C GLY A 219 -45.71 30.17 -10.77
N SER A 220 -44.60 30.86 -11.04
CA SER A 220 -44.29 31.47 -12.33
C SER A 220 -43.29 30.59 -13.07
N THR A 221 -43.77 29.83 -14.06
CA THR A 221 -42.94 28.82 -14.73
C THR A 221 -42.15 29.39 -15.91
N GLY A 222 -40.92 28.90 -16.11
CA GLY A 222 -40.09 29.29 -17.25
C GLY A 222 -39.57 30.74 -17.20
N ALA A 223 -39.36 31.28 -16.00
CA ALA A 223 -38.72 32.60 -15.85
C ALA A 223 -37.29 32.57 -16.44
N THR A 224 -36.95 33.56 -17.27
CA THR A 224 -35.64 33.69 -17.91
C THR A 224 -34.99 35.02 -17.54
N LEU A 225 -33.79 34.97 -16.97
CA LEU A 225 -33.01 36.14 -16.56
C LEU A 225 -31.72 36.16 -17.36
N THR A 226 -31.63 37.03 -18.36
CA THR A 226 -30.46 37.13 -19.26
C THR A 226 -29.76 38.47 -19.01
N GLY A 227 -28.53 38.44 -18.48
CA GLY A 227 -27.79 39.67 -18.15
C GLY A 227 -28.43 40.52 -17.03
N ALA A 228 -29.39 39.95 -16.29
CA ALA A 228 -30.09 40.67 -15.23
C ALA A 228 -29.19 40.91 -14.01
N THR A 229 -29.27 42.10 -13.41
CA THR A 229 -28.45 42.52 -12.27
C THR A 229 -29.32 42.81 -11.05
N PHE A 230 -29.01 42.21 -9.90
CA PHE A 230 -29.63 42.45 -8.60
C PHE A 230 -28.57 42.98 -7.64
N THR A 231 -28.64 44.25 -7.25
CA THR A 231 -27.63 44.86 -6.38
C THR A 231 -28.20 45.58 -5.17
N ASN A 232 -27.58 45.41 -4.00
CA ASN A 232 -27.95 46.10 -2.75
C ASN A 232 -29.43 45.92 -2.34
N ASN A 233 -30.09 44.85 -2.77
CA ASN A 233 -31.50 44.64 -2.41
C ASN A 233 -31.59 43.93 -1.05
N THR A 234 -32.67 44.23 -0.32
CA THR A 234 -32.87 43.70 1.04
C THR A 234 -34.24 43.04 1.18
N ALA A 235 -34.28 41.85 1.79
CA ALA A 235 -35.50 41.16 2.20
C ALA A 235 -35.40 40.74 3.68
N VAL A 236 -36.52 40.71 4.41
CA VAL A 236 -36.50 40.25 5.82
C VAL A 236 -36.48 38.72 5.91
N TYR A 237 -37.24 38.02 5.07
CA TYR A 237 -37.25 36.56 5.04
C TYR A 237 -36.31 36.03 3.95
N GLY A 238 -36.81 35.83 2.73
CA GLY A 238 -36.09 35.08 1.71
C GLY A 238 -35.70 35.89 0.47
N GLY A 239 -34.54 35.59 -0.12
CA GLY A 239 -34.18 36.07 -1.46
C GLY A 239 -33.93 37.58 -1.48
N GLY A 240 -32.81 38.03 -0.88
CA GLY A 240 -32.47 39.45 -0.81
C GLY A 240 -32.46 40.10 -2.20
N GLY A 241 -31.88 39.44 -3.19
CA GLY A 241 -31.99 39.79 -4.60
C GLY A 241 -33.28 39.29 -5.24
N ALA A 242 -33.45 37.97 -5.32
CA ALA A 242 -34.62 37.34 -5.94
C ALA A 242 -35.16 36.12 -5.17
N PHE A 243 -36.47 35.94 -5.18
CA PHE A 243 -37.13 34.77 -4.59
C PHE A 243 -37.96 33.99 -5.63
N PHE A 244 -37.76 32.68 -5.71
CA PHE A 244 -38.46 31.76 -6.60
C PHE A 244 -39.21 30.72 -5.78
N PHE A 245 -40.54 30.79 -5.76
CA PHE A 245 -41.41 29.87 -5.02
C PHE A 245 -42.29 29.09 -5.98
N ASN A 246 -42.21 27.76 -5.97
CA ASN A 246 -42.91 26.86 -6.90
C ASN A 246 -42.76 27.30 -8.38
N SER A 247 -41.57 27.77 -8.76
CA SER A 247 -41.30 28.39 -10.05
C SER A 247 -40.35 27.49 -10.86
N ALA A 248 -40.92 26.43 -11.44
CA ALA A 248 -40.16 25.42 -12.16
C ALA A 248 -39.48 25.97 -13.42
N GLY A 249 -38.27 25.50 -13.70
CA GLY A 249 -37.52 25.83 -14.92
C GLY A 249 -37.01 27.27 -14.99
N ALA A 250 -36.75 27.91 -13.85
CA ALA A 250 -36.08 29.21 -13.83
C ALA A 250 -34.68 29.09 -14.46
N ALA A 251 -34.40 29.91 -15.48
CA ALA A 251 -33.13 29.91 -16.22
C ALA A 251 -32.43 31.26 -16.09
N LEU A 252 -31.27 31.28 -15.46
CA LEU A 252 -30.43 32.45 -15.25
C LEU A 252 -29.19 32.32 -16.12
N THR A 253 -28.94 33.27 -17.01
CA THR A 253 -27.78 33.27 -17.93
C THR A 253 -27.07 34.61 -17.84
N GLY A 254 -25.81 34.61 -17.39
CA GLY A 254 -25.05 35.84 -17.19
C GLY A 254 -25.65 36.78 -16.13
N ALA A 255 -26.50 36.26 -15.24
CA ALA A 255 -27.14 37.06 -14.20
C ALA A 255 -26.16 37.36 -13.05
N THR A 256 -26.31 38.52 -12.42
CA THR A 256 -25.42 38.98 -11.33
C THR A 256 -26.21 39.38 -10.09
N PHE A 257 -25.81 38.87 -8.93
CA PHE A 257 -26.36 39.18 -7.61
C PHE A 257 -25.24 39.72 -6.72
N THR A 258 -25.26 41.01 -6.38
CA THR A 258 -24.18 41.66 -5.63
C THR A 258 -24.70 42.42 -4.42
N ASN A 259 -24.10 42.22 -3.24
CA ASN A 259 -24.43 42.98 -2.02
C ASN A 259 -25.89 42.86 -1.57
N ASN A 260 -26.59 41.77 -1.90
CA ASN A 260 -27.96 41.60 -1.46
C ASN A 260 -28.01 40.95 -0.07
N THR A 261 -29.02 41.32 0.72
CA THR A 261 -29.14 40.91 2.11
C THR A 261 -30.51 40.28 2.38
N ALA A 262 -30.51 39.12 3.07
CA ALA A 262 -31.71 38.50 3.60
C ALA A 262 -31.56 38.22 5.11
N THR A 263 -32.50 38.63 5.96
CA THR A 263 -32.43 38.33 7.41
C THR A 263 -32.79 36.88 7.74
N ASN A 264 -33.29 36.08 6.78
CA ASN A 264 -33.44 34.64 6.93
C ASN A 264 -32.52 33.92 5.93
N ASP A 265 -32.97 33.74 4.69
CA ASP A 265 -32.43 32.71 3.79
C ASP A 265 -32.17 33.25 2.37
N GLY A 266 -31.07 32.83 1.75
CA GLY A 266 -30.76 33.16 0.35
C GLY A 266 -30.49 34.65 0.14
N GLY A 267 -29.31 35.13 0.57
CA GLY A 267 -28.96 36.55 0.50
C GLY A 267 -29.04 37.10 -0.92
N GLY A 268 -28.46 36.38 -1.89
CA GLY A 268 -28.61 36.67 -3.32
C GLY A 268 -29.93 36.15 -3.89
N ALA A 269 -30.13 34.83 -3.88
CA ALA A 269 -31.34 34.20 -4.39
C ALA A 269 -31.83 33.03 -3.52
N TYR A 270 -33.14 32.82 -3.49
CA TYR A 270 -33.75 31.67 -2.81
C TYR A 270 -34.73 30.93 -3.74
N PHE A 271 -34.52 29.63 -3.91
CA PHE A 271 -35.34 28.71 -4.69
C PHE A 271 -36.04 27.74 -3.75
N VAL A 272 -37.37 27.76 -3.75
CA VAL A 272 -38.21 26.85 -2.96
C VAL A 272 -39.12 26.08 -3.90
N ASN A 273 -39.05 24.74 -3.86
CA ASN A 273 -39.83 23.84 -4.70
C ASN A 273 -39.75 24.19 -6.20
N SER A 274 -38.59 24.69 -6.64
CA SER A 274 -38.37 25.21 -7.99
C SER A 274 -37.48 24.24 -8.75
N VAL A 275 -38.10 23.16 -9.23
CA VAL A 275 -37.44 22.05 -9.92
C VAL A 275 -36.73 22.53 -11.19
N ASN A 276 -35.55 21.96 -11.46
CA ASN A 276 -34.73 22.24 -12.65
C ASN A 276 -34.33 23.72 -12.81
N ALA A 277 -34.01 24.41 -11.71
CA ALA A 277 -33.35 25.71 -11.79
C ALA A 277 -32.00 25.58 -12.52
N ALA A 278 -31.79 26.35 -13.57
CA ALA A 278 -30.60 26.32 -14.40
C ALA A 278 -29.87 27.66 -14.34
N LEU A 279 -28.66 27.65 -13.79
CA LEU A 279 -27.79 28.82 -13.67
C LEU A 279 -26.57 28.60 -14.56
N MET A 280 -26.40 29.48 -15.54
CA MET A 280 -25.27 29.47 -16.47
C MET A 280 -24.54 30.81 -16.39
N ASP A 281 -23.23 30.77 -16.17
CA ASP A 281 -22.36 31.96 -16.05
C ASP A 281 -22.93 33.02 -15.08
N THR A 282 -23.58 32.54 -14.01
CA THR A 282 -24.24 33.41 -13.02
C THR A 282 -23.26 33.73 -11.89
N THR A 283 -23.29 34.97 -11.39
CA THR A 283 -22.38 35.43 -10.34
C THR A 283 -23.13 35.90 -9.09
N PHE A 284 -22.75 35.37 -7.93
CA PHE A 284 -23.19 35.81 -6.60
C PHE A 284 -21.99 36.36 -5.83
N THR A 285 -21.97 37.67 -5.58
CA THR A 285 -20.84 38.33 -4.90
C THR A 285 -21.29 39.12 -3.68
N ASN A 286 -20.62 38.90 -2.54
CA ASN A 286 -20.82 39.69 -1.32
C ASN A 286 -22.30 39.74 -0.86
N ASN A 287 -23.05 38.66 -1.03
CA ASN A 287 -24.41 38.56 -0.53
C ASN A 287 -24.42 37.96 0.88
N THR A 288 -25.35 38.42 1.71
CA THR A 288 -25.43 38.03 3.12
C THR A 288 -26.80 37.46 3.45
N ALA A 289 -26.82 36.27 4.06
CA ALA A 289 -27.99 35.73 4.73
C ALA A 289 -27.66 35.62 6.23
N THR A 290 -28.58 36.03 7.11
CA THR A 290 -28.38 35.82 8.55
C THR A 290 -28.47 34.33 8.91
N ASN A 291 -29.29 33.53 8.21
CA ASN A 291 -29.33 32.07 8.34
C ASN A 291 -28.62 31.38 7.17
N CYS A 292 -29.32 30.71 6.25
CA CYS A 292 -28.70 29.78 5.29
C CYS A 292 -28.49 30.39 3.90
N GLY A 293 -27.43 29.97 3.20
CA GLY A 293 -27.25 30.26 1.78
C GLY A 293 -26.94 31.73 1.50
N GLY A 294 -25.76 32.21 1.92
CA GLY A 294 -25.39 33.63 1.77
C GLY A 294 -25.53 34.11 0.32
N GLY A 295 -25.00 33.34 -0.64
CA GLY A 295 -25.21 33.57 -2.06
C GLY A 295 -26.56 33.05 -2.55
N ALA A 296 -26.78 31.73 -2.45
CA ALA A 296 -28.04 31.11 -2.86
C ALA A 296 -28.50 29.97 -1.95
N TYR A 297 -29.82 29.75 -1.90
CA TYR A 297 -30.42 28.60 -1.21
C TYR A 297 -31.38 27.86 -2.15
N PHE A 298 -31.18 26.55 -2.31
CA PHE A 298 -32.08 25.61 -2.97
C PHE A 298 -32.78 24.71 -1.93
N ARG A 299 -34.08 24.86 -1.77
CA ARG A 299 -34.92 24.07 -0.86
C ARG A 299 -35.98 23.29 -1.62
N GLY A 300 -35.99 21.97 -1.49
CA GLY A 300 -36.95 21.10 -2.20
C GLY A 300 -36.88 21.25 -3.72
N SER A 301 -35.71 21.60 -4.29
CA SER A 301 -35.55 22.01 -5.68
C SER A 301 -34.63 21.04 -6.43
N PRO A 302 -35.07 19.79 -6.69
CA PRO A 302 -34.25 18.78 -7.35
C PRO A 302 -33.89 19.18 -8.79
N GLY A 303 -32.75 18.66 -9.26
CA GLY A 303 -32.26 18.89 -10.61
C GLY A 303 -31.68 20.30 -10.84
N ALA A 304 -31.26 20.99 -9.77
CA ALA A 304 -30.55 22.26 -9.91
C ALA A 304 -29.24 22.06 -10.69
N ARG A 305 -29.04 22.84 -11.75
CA ARG A 305 -27.88 22.76 -12.66
C ARG A 305 -27.13 24.08 -12.64
N LEU A 306 -25.88 24.05 -12.19
CA LEU A 306 -25.01 25.21 -12.13
C LEU A 306 -23.83 24.96 -13.08
N THR A 307 -23.62 25.86 -14.03
CA THR A 307 -22.55 25.74 -15.04
C THR A 307 -21.82 27.07 -15.17
N GLY A 308 -20.50 27.08 -14.91
CA GLY A 308 -19.71 28.33 -14.93
C GLY A 308 -20.13 29.35 -13.85
N THR A 309 -20.87 28.91 -12.83
CA THR A 309 -21.42 29.79 -11.80
C THR A 309 -20.35 30.13 -10.76
N THR A 310 -20.32 31.38 -10.31
CA THR A 310 -19.37 31.87 -9.29
C THR A 310 -20.10 32.35 -8.03
N PHE A 311 -19.66 31.87 -6.87
CA PHE A 311 -20.02 32.37 -5.54
C PHE A 311 -18.77 32.95 -4.88
N ALA A 312 -18.72 34.28 -4.74
CA ALA A 312 -17.58 34.99 -4.17
C ALA A 312 -17.97 35.83 -2.95
N ASP A 313 -17.20 35.76 -1.87
CA ASP A 313 -17.32 36.65 -0.71
C ASP A 313 -18.71 36.63 -0.02
N ASN A 314 -19.50 35.58 -0.19
CA ASN A 314 -20.84 35.49 0.41
C ASN A 314 -20.79 34.99 1.86
N MET A 315 -21.76 35.40 2.67
CA MET A 315 -21.79 35.16 4.11
C MET A 315 -23.11 34.57 4.59
N ALA A 316 -23.03 33.48 5.36
CA ALA A 316 -24.10 32.95 6.19
C ALA A 316 -23.77 33.20 7.68
N GLU A 317 -24.37 34.22 8.30
CA GLU A 317 -23.89 34.79 9.57
C GLU A 317 -24.06 33.86 10.78
N ASN A 318 -25.13 33.06 10.81
CA ASN A 318 -25.46 32.19 11.96
C ASN A 318 -25.75 30.74 11.57
N SER A 319 -25.53 30.35 10.31
CA SER A 319 -25.88 29.00 9.83
C SER A 319 -24.88 28.48 8.77
N ASN A 320 -25.37 27.65 7.84
CA ASN A 320 -24.58 26.89 6.87
C ASN A 320 -24.61 27.49 5.45
N GLY A 321 -23.66 27.08 4.62
CA GLY A 321 -23.67 27.35 3.18
C GLY A 321 -23.40 28.81 2.86
N GLY A 322 -22.19 29.29 3.12
CA GLY A 322 -21.83 30.70 2.91
C GLY A 322 -22.03 31.11 1.45
N GLY A 323 -21.57 30.30 0.50
CA GLY A 323 -21.86 30.45 -0.92
C GLY A 323 -23.24 29.90 -1.28
N ALA A 324 -23.46 28.59 -1.11
CA ALA A 324 -24.72 27.93 -1.43
C ALA A 324 -25.18 26.89 -0.39
N TYR A 325 -26.50 26.77 -0.24
CA TYR A 325 -27.14 25.73 0.59
C TYR A 325 -28.09 24.88 -0.27
N PHE A 326 -28.00 23.55 -0.15
CA PHE A 326 -28.93 22.60 -0.76
C PHE A 326 -29.69 21.79 0.31
N GLU A 327 -31.01 21.97 0.43
CA GLU A 327 -31.94 21.21 1.27
C GLU A 327 -32.91 20.41 0.39
N ALA A 328 -33.10 19.12 0.65
CA ALA A 328 -34.05 18.25 -0.05
C ALA A 328 -34.00 18.38 -1.58
N SER A 329 -32.80 18.61 -2.11
CA SER A 329 -32.57 18.96 -3.51
C SER A 329 -31.68 17.89 -4.16
N ALA A 330 -32.31 16.79 -4.54
CA ALA A 330 -31.64 15.68 -5.22
C ALA A 330 -31.05 16.08 -6.57
N ASP A 331 -29.99 15.38 -6.98
CA ASP A 331 -29.35 15.53 -8.29
C ASP A 331 -28.84 16.96 -8.58
N ALA A 332 -28.32 17.65 -7.57
CA ALA A 332 -27.59 18.89 -7.77
C ALA A 332 -26.33 18.61 -8.62
N ALA A 333 -26.24 19.26 -9.78
CA ALA A 333 -25.15 19.09 -10.75
C ALA A 333 -24.41 20.42 -10.92
N LEU A 334 -23.15 20.45 -10.50
CA LEU A 334 -22.27 21.61 -10.54
C LEU A 334 -21.13 21.33 -11.51
N THR A 335 -20.94 22.17 -12.52
CA THR A 335 -19.91 22.01 -13.55
C THR A 335 -19.16 23.32 -13.75
N GLY A 336 -17.83 23.34 -13.53
CA GLY A 336 -17.07 24.59 -13.65
C GLY A 336 -17.50 25.65 -12.63
N THR A 337 -18.03 25.23 -11.47
CA THR A 337 -18.57 26.14 -10.44
C THR A 337 -17.47 26.51 -9.45
N ALA A 338 -17.34 27.80 -9.14
CA ALA A 338 -16.35 28.33 -8.20
C ALA A 338 -16.99 28.88 -6.92
N PHE A 339 -16.47 28.48 -5.76
CA PHE A 339 -16.79 29.01 -4.44
C PHE A 339 -15.53 29.62 -3.84
N THR A 340 -15.44 30.95 -3.81
CA THR A 340 -14.25 31.67 -3.35
C THR A 340 -14.56 32.62 -2.20
N ASN A 341 -13.74 32.60 -1.13
CA ASN A 341 -13.84 33.52 0.02
C ASN A 341 -15.20 33.53 0.74
N ASN A 342 -16.01 32.47 0.60
CA ASN A 342 -17.31 32.44 1.26
C ASN A 342 -17.15 32.01 2.72
N THR A 343 -18.02 32.51 3.58
CA THR A 343 -17.96 32.26 5.02
C THR A 343 -19.32 31.77 5.54
N ALA A 344 -19.30 30.68 6.30
CA ALA A 344 -20.44 30.20 7.06
C ALA A 344 -20.08 30.14 8.54
N LYS A 345 -21.05 30.39 9.43
CA LYS A 345 -20.81 30.27 10.87
C LYS A 345 -20.69 28.82 11.31
N SER A 346 -21.53 27.93 10.79
CA SER A 346 -21.57 26.51 11.17
C SER A 346 -20.88 25.67 10.10
N ASP A 347 -21.53 25.29 9.01
CA ASP A 347 -20.98 24.27 8.12
C ASP A 347 -20.99 24.68 6.64
N GLY A 348 -19.97 24.25 5.88
CA GLY A 348 -19.91 24.43 4.43
C GLY A 348 -19.70 25.89 4.02
N GLY A 349 -18.47 26.40 4.20
CA GLY A 349 -18.16 27.81 3.92
C GLY A 349 -18.48 28.17 2.47
N GLY A 350 -18.06 27.34 1.53
CA GLY A 350 -18.45 27.42 0.12
C GLY A 350 -19.85 26.85 -0.13
N ALA A 351 -20.05 25.57 0.18
CA ALA A 351 -21.34 24.90 -0.04
C ALA A 351 -21.71 23.93 1.09
N TYR A 352 -23.00 23.87 1.41
CA TYR A 352 -23.59 22.88 2.32
C TYR A 352 -24.62 22.02 1.59
N PHE A 353 -24.43 20.70 1.65
CA PHE A 353 -25.38 19.71 1.16
C PHE A 353 -26.05 19.03 2.34
N ASP A 354 -27.33 19.32 2.52
CA ASP A 354 -28.12 18.77 3.61
C ASP A 354 -28.38 17.27 3.44
N SER A 355 -28.64 16.64 4.57
CA SER A 355 -28.83 15.21 4.68
C SER A 355 -30.09 14.66 4.03
N SER A 356 -30.99 15.55 3.63
CA SER A 356 -32.15 15.23 2.80
C SER A 356 -31.83 15.18 1.29
N CYS A 357 -30.58 15.46 0.89
CA CYS A 357 -30.12 15.29 -0.49
C CYS A 357 -29.72 13.84 -0.76
N SER A 358 -30.22 13.24 -1.84
CA SER A 358 -29.86 11.87 -2.23
C SER A 358 -28.61 11.78 -3.10
N ARG A 359 -28.24 12.86 -3.80
CA ARG A 359 -27.11 12.87 -4.73
C ARG A 359 -26.54 14.26 -4.97
N ALA A 360 -25.21 14.37 -4.98
CA ALA A 360 -24.47 15.56 -5.42
C ALA A 360 -23.38 15.18 -6.42
N ARG A 361 -23.36 15.84 -7.58
CA ARG A 361 -22.36 15.64 -8.66
C ARG A 361 -21.63 16.93 -8.95
N LEU A 362 -20.33 16.94 -8.67
CA LEU A 362 -19.45 18.08 -8.89
C LEU A 362 -18.38 17.69 -9.90
N THR A 363 -18.24 18.48 -10.95
CA THR A 363 -17.23 18.28 -12.00
C THR A 363 -16.51 19.60 -12.24
N ASP A 364 -15.19 19.61 -12.23
CA ASP A 364 -14.40 20.83 -12.45
C ASP A 364 -14.80 21.96 -11.47
N ALA A 365 -15.11 21.60 -10.22
CA ALA A 365 -15.51 22.55 -9.20
C ALA A 365 -14.31 23.05 -8.39
N THR A 366 -14.33 24.31 -7.98
CA THR A 366 -13.25 24.92 -7.17
C THR A 366 -13.81 25.50 -5.87
N PHE A 367 -13.23 25.10 -4.75
CA PHE A 367 -13.49 25.68 -3.42
C PHE A 367 -12.21 26.31 -2.91
N ALA A 368 -12.14 27.64 -2.90
CA ALA A 368 -10.94 28.39 -2.52
C ALA A 368 -11.18 29.38 -1.37
N ASN A 369 -10.31 29.39 -0.36
CA ASN A 369 -10.30 30.37 0.74
C ASN A 369 -11.62 30.47 1.51
N ASN A 370 -12.44 29.43 1.54
CA ASN A 370 -13.71 29.46 2.26
C ASN A 370 -13.50 29.12 3.74
N THR A 371 -14.37 29.64 4.61
CA THR A 371 -14.26 29.46 6.07
C THR A 371 -15.57 28.97 6.69
N ALA A 372 -15.49 27.98 7.57
CA ALA A 372 -16.62 27.48 8.37
C ALA A 372 -16.17 26.87 9.71
N THR A 373 -17.11 26.42 10.55
CA THR A 373 -16.79 25.55 11.70
C THR A 373 -16.42 24.15 11.21
N ASN A 374 -17.24 23.53 10.34
CA ASN A 374 -16.88 22.29 9.66
C ASN A 374 -16.99 22.42 8.14
N GLY A 375 -16.12 21.73 7.40
CA GLY A 375 -16.15 21.74 5.94
C GLY A 375 -15.88 23.13 5.39
N GLY A 376 -14.66 23.65 5.61
CA GLY A 376 -14.30 25.02 5.26
C GLY A 376 -14.69 25.35 3.81
N GLY A 377 -14.39 24.43 2.88
CA GLY A 377 -14.88 24.46 1.49
C GLY A 377 -16.30 23.92 1.35
N ALA A 378 -16.51 22.64 1.68
CA ALA A 378 -17.81 21.99 1.55
C ALA A 378 -18.16 21.07 2.71
N PHE A 379 -19.45 20.96 3.01
CA PHE A 379 -19.98 20.02 3.99
C PHE A 379 -21.07 19.14 3.36
N PHE A 380 -20.95 17.83 3.54
CA PHE A 380 -21.91 16.83 3.09
C PHE A 380 -22.45 16.09 4.31
N SER A 381 -23.74 16.29 4.59
CA SER A 381 -24.43 15.77 5.77
C SER A 381 -25.17 14.47 5.46
N TRP A 382 -25.22 13.52 6.41
CA TRP A 382 -26.04 12.30 6.34
C TRP A 382 -26.41 11.82 7.75
N PRO A 383 -27.69 11.51 8.05
CA PRO A 383 -28.04 10.85 9.29
C PRO A 383 -27.69 9.36 9.20
N LEU A 384 -27.08 8.86 10.28
CA LEU A 384 -26.89 7.44 10.49
C LEU A 384 -28.22 6.67 10.28
N GLY A 385 -28.29 5.83 9.25
CA GLY A 385 -29.41 4.92 8.99
C GLY A 385 -30.40 5.30 7.88
N ALA A 386 -30.15 6.36 7.10
CA ALA A 386 -30.93 6.68 5.89
C ALA A 386 -30.36 6.01 4.62
N THR A 387 -31.01 6.19 3.45
CA THR A 387 -30.42 5.78 2.17
C THR A 387 -29.09 6.53 1.95
N PRO A 388 -28.02 5.87 1.47
CA PRO A 388 -26.76 6.52 1.14
C PRO A 388 -26.93 7.76 0.27
N MET A 389 -26.21 8.84 0.58
CA MET A 389 -26.08 9.99 -0.30
C MET A 389 -24.93 9.71 -1.27
N ASP A 390 -25.25 9.52 -2.55
CA ASP A 390 -24.23 9.34 -3.60
C ASP A 390 -23.48 10.66 -3.82
N ILE A 391 -22.23 10.72 -3.41
CA ILE A 391 -21.36 11.88 -3.61
C ILE A 391 -20.32 11.51 -4.68
N ALA A 392 -20.32 12.25 -5.78
CA ALA A 392 -19.32 12.08 -6.84
C ALA A 392 -18.64 13.42 -7.16
N LEU A 393 -17.34 13.50 -6.86
CA LEU A 393 -16.48 14.62 -7.20
C LEU A 393 -15.49 14.17 -8.26
N THR A 394 -15.41 14.92 -9.35
CA THR A 394 -14.47 14.68 -10.45
C THR A 394 -13.77 15.99 -10.79
N ASP A 395 -12.45 15.96 -10.97
CA ASP A 395 -11.64 17.14 -11.33
C ASP A 395 -11.86 18.32 -10.37
N THR A 396 -12.11 18.04 -9.09
CA THR A 396 -12.50 19.06 -8.09
C THR A 396 -11.31 19.47 -7.23
N THR A 397 -11.22 20.75 -6.90
CA THR A 397 -10.13 21.30 -6.07
C THR A 397 -10.64 22.01 -4.82
N PHE A 398 -9.99 21.74 -3.69
CA PHE A 398 -10.17 22.42 -2.41
C PHE A 398 -8.85 23.04 -2.00
N THR A 399 -8.76 24.38 -2.03
CA THR A 399 -7.51 25.10 -1.76
C THR A 399 -7.67 26.17 -0.69
N ASN A 400 -6.75 26.23 0.28
CA ASN A 400 -6.71 27.26 1.32
C ASN A 400 -8.00 27.41 2.14
N ASN A 401 -8.83 26.38 2.23
CA ASN A 401 -10.04 26.46 3.04
C ASN A 401 -9.72 26.22 4.52
N ASN A 402 -10.49 26.85 5.40
CA ASN A 402 -10.23 26.87 6.83
C ASN A 402 -11.47 26.43 7.62
N ALA A 403 -11.32 25.39 8.43
CA ALA A 403 -12.35 24.93 9.37
C ALA A 403 -11.90 25.18 10.82
N THR A 404 -12.72 25.82 11.64
CA THR A 404 -12.39 26.01 13.06
C THR A 404 -12.56 24.73 13.89
N GLU A 405 -13.14 23.67 13.33
CA GLU A 405 -13.17 22.34 13.92
C GLU A 405 -12.69 21.28 12.92
N ASN A 406 -13.49 20.85 11.94
CA ASN A 406 -13.18 19.64 11.17
C ASN A 406 -13.31 19.81 9.65
N GLY A 407 -12.49 19.08 8.89
CA GLY A 407 -12.59 19.01 7.43
C GLY A 407 -12.23 20.35 6.79
N GLY A 408 -10.96 20.74 6.82
CA GLY A 408 -10.53 22.06 6.36
C GLY A 408 -10.98 22.34 4.93
N GLY A 409 -10.74 21.40 4.02
CA GLY A 409 -11.28 21.42 2.67
C GLY A 409 -12.73 20.94 2.62
N ALA A 410 -12.97 19.71 3.06
CA ALA A 410 -14.31 19.13 3.05
C ALA A 410 -14.61 18.22 4.25
N TYR A 411 -15.88 18.14 4.60
CA TYR A 411 -16.41 17.21 5.59
C TYR A 411 -17.41 16.26 4.92
N PHE A 412 -17.15 14.96 5.00
CA PHE A 412 -17.99 13.89 4.50
C PHE A 412 -18.58 13.10 5.69
N ALA A 413 -19.83 13.38 6.03
CA ALA A 413 -20.68 12.42 6.74
C ALA A 413 -21.62 11.85 5.68
N SER A 414 -21.22 10.75 5.02
CA SER A 414 -22.03 10.12 3.97
C SER A 414 -21.57 8.69 3.73
N THR A 415 -22.34 7.91 2.99
CA THR A 415 -21.95 6.56 2.55
C THR A 415 -21.85 6.59 1.02
N GLY A 416 -20.83 5.93 0.44
CA GLY A 416 -20.61 5.93 -1.03
C GLY A 416 -19.94 7.18 -1.61
N THR A 417 -19.07 7.85 -0.84
CA THR A 417 -18.27 8.97 -1.38
C THR A 417 -17.28 8.48 -2.44
N THR A 418 -17.36 9.03 -3.64
CA THR A 418 -16.40 8.77 -4.73
C THR A 418 -15.67 10.05 -5.10
N LEU A 419 -14.34 10.05 -4.95
CA LEU A 419 -13.46 11.13 -5.39
C LEU A 419 -12.59 10.62 -6.53
N THR A 420 -12.59 11.32 -7.66
CA THR A 420 -11.76 11.01 -8.83
C THR A 420 -11.00 12.27 -9.25
N ASN A 421 -9.68 12.17 -9.41
CA ASN A 421 -8.83 13.31 -9.79
C ASN A 421 -9.12 14.56 -8.94
N THR A 422 -9.19 14.39 -7.62
CA THR A 422 -9.55 15.45 -6.67
C THR A 422 -8.33 15.89 -5.88
N ALA A 423 -8.18 17.19 -5.63
CA ALA A 423 -7.05 17.74 -4.89
C ALA A 423 -7.49 18.56 -3.67
N PHE A 424 -6.92 18.26 -2.52
CA PHE A 424 -7.01 19.04 -1.29
C PHE A 424 -5.65 19.64 -0.98
N THR A 425 -5.50 20.96 -1.14
CA THR A 425 -4.22 21.64 -0.94
C THR A 425 -4.30 22.80 0.05
N HIS A 426 -3.33 22.89 0.96
CA HIS A 426 -3.21 24.02 1.90
C HIS A 426 -4.44 24.26 2.78
N ASN A 427 -5.28 23.26 3.00
CA ASN A 427 -6.44 23.40 3.85
C ASN A 427 -6.06 23.19 5.32
N THR A 428 -6.77 23.86 6.21
CA THR A 428 -6.49 23.85 7.65
C THR A 428 -7.74 23.51 8.45
N ALA A 429 -7.60 22.62 9.43
CA ALA A 429 -8.64 22.31 10.42
C ALA A 429 -8.05 22.39 11.84
N MET A 430 -8.81 22.90 12.81
CA MET A 430 -8.33 22.92 14.19
C MET A 430 -8.27 21.51 14.79
N ASN A 431 -9.26 20.66 14.55
CA ASN A 431 -9.34 19.33 15.15
C ASN A 431 -8.91 18.26 14.16
N TRP A 432 -9.76 17.91 13.18
CA TRP A 432 -9.55 16.71 12.38
C TRP A 432 -9.67 16.92 10.87
N GLY A 433 -8.86 16.20 10.11
CA GLY A 433 -8.95 16.17 8.65
C GLY A 433 -8.59 17.51 8.02
N GLY A 434 -7.31 17.89 8.05
CA GLY A 434 -6.85 19.18 7.54
C GLY A 434 -7.28 19.40 6.09
N GLY A 435 -7.12 18.38 5.24
CA GLY A 435 -7.69 18.34 3.89
C GLY A 435 -9.15 17.91 3.90
N ALA A 436 -9.42 16.69 4.39
CA ALA A 436 -10.78 16.15 4.46
C ALA A 436 -11.03 15.30 5.71
N TYR A 437 -12.28 15.30 6.18
CA TYR A 437 -12.74 14.41 7.25
C TYR A 437 -13.85 13.49 6.73
N PHE A 438 -13.63 12.19 6.81
CA PHE A 438 -14.57 11.11 6.50
C PHE A 438 -15.09 10.51 7.80
N LYS A 439 -16.32 10.83 8.16
CA LYS A 439 -16.98 10.35 9.37
C LYS A 439 -18.01 9.28 9.02
N ASP A 440 -17.86 8.10 9.60
CA ASP A 440 -18.73 6.93 9.43
C ASP A 440 -19.02 6.65 7.94
N SER A 441 -18.00 6.85 7.10
CA SER A 441 -18.14 6.78 5.65
C SER A 441 -17.90 5.38 5.15
N ALA A 442 -18.99 4.61 5.00
CA ALA A 442 -18.93 3.30 4.36
C ALA A 442 -18.55 3.46 2.88
N ASP A 443 -17.55 2.68 2.45
CA ASP A 443 -17.11 2.52 1.07
C ASP A 443 -16.66 3.82 0.41
N ALA A 444 -15.90 4.66 1.13
CA ALA A 444 -15.25 5.83 0.53
C ALA A 444 -14.20 5.37 -0.50
N VAL A 445 -14.42 5.70 -1.78
CA VAL A 445 -13.54 5.36 -2.90
C VAL A 445 -12.80 6.60 -3.37
N LEU A 446 -11.48 6.60 -3.20
CA LEU A 446 -10.59 7.67 -3.63
C LEU A 446 -9.68 7.16 -4.73
N THR A 447 -9.74 7.81 -5.89
CA THR A 447 -8.96 7.45 -7.07
C THR A 447 -8.24 8.67 -7.62
N ASP A 448 -6.93 8.56 -7.86
CA ASP A 448 -6.10 9.67 -8.36
C ASP A 448 -6.24 10.94 -7.51
N THR A 449 -6.31 10.78 -6.19
CA THR A 449 -6.59 11.88 -5.25
C THR A 449 -5.32 12.37 -4.57
N THR A 450 -5.17 13.69 -4.39
CA THR A 450 -4.00 14.29 -3.75
C THR A 450 -4.39 15.11 -2.52
N PHE A 451 -3.71 14.86 -1.40
CA PHE A 451 -3.74 15.67 -0.18
C PHE A 451 -2.35 16.28 0.03
N ALA A 452 -2.19 17.57 -0.22
CA ALA A 452 -0.90 18.24 -0.15
C ALA A 452 -0.89 19.48 0.77
N ASN A 453 0.10 19.59 1.65
CA ASN A 453 0.32 20.76 2.51
C ASN A 453 -0.88 21.10 3.41
N ASN A 454 -1.69 20.10 3.80
CA ASN A 454 -2.83 20.33 4.69
C ASN A 454 -2.40 20.18 6.14
N THR A 455 -3.09 20.89 7.03
CA THR A 455 -2.77 20.92 8.48
C THR A 455 -4.01 20.65 9.32
N ALA A 456 -3.92 19.70 10.24
CA ALA A 456 -4.85 19.55 11.36
C ALA A 456 -4.09 19.82 12.66
N THR A 457 -4.72 20.33 13.73
CA THR A 457 -4.01 20.34 15.03
C THR A 457 -4.05 18.95 15.66
N ASN A 458 -5.16 18.20 15.58
CA ASN A 458 -5.25 16.89 16.22
C ASN A 458 -4.94 15.73 15.25
N ASN A 459 -5.88 15.33 14.38
CA ASN A 459 -5.75 14.06 13.64
C ASN A 459 -5.89 14.24 12.13
N GLY A 460 -5.10 13.48 11.36
CA GLY A 460 -5.23 13.34 9.92
C GLY A 460 -4.93 14.65 9.18
N GLY A 461 -3.66 15.02 9.08
CA GLY A 461 -3.26 16.29 8.48
C GLY A 461 -3.77 16.42 7.05
N GLY A 462 -3.62 15.37 6.25
CA GLY A 462 -4.24 15.25 4.93
C GLY A 462 -5.71 14.81 5.04
N ALA A 463 -5.94 13.62 5.58
CA ALA A 463 -7.30 13.09 5.77
C ALA A 463 -7.48 12.33 7.09
N PHE A 464 -8.69 12.40 7.64
CA PHE A 464 -9.09 11.57 8.78
C PHE A 464 -10.26 10.68 8.41
N PHE A 465 -10.16 9.37 8.67
CA PHE A 465 -11.21 8.38 8.49
C PHE A 465 -11.59 7.84 9.87
N ARG A 466 -12.82 8.12 10.31
CA ARG A 466 -13.31 7.70 11.62
C ARG A 466 -14.54 6.82 11.49
N GLY A 467 -14.49 5.60 12.04
CA GLY A 467 -15.62 4.67 11.97
C GLY A 467 -15.96 4.23 10.55
N SER A 468 -15.03 4.41 9.60
CA SER A 468 -15.28 4.15 8.18
C SER A 468 -15.07 2.66 7.87
N THR A 469 -15.96 2.06 7.09
CA THR A 469 -15.85 0.64 6.70
C THR A 469 -15.57 0.58 5.20
N GLY A 470 -14.54 -0.14 4.76
CA GLY A 470 -14.27 -0.33 3.33
C GLY A 470 -13.66 0.90 2.62
N ALA A 471 -12.89 1.73 3.33
CA ALA A 471 -12.20 2.86 2.68
C ALA A 471 -11.18 2.32 1.67
N ALA A 472 -11.36 2.64 0.39
CA ALA A 472 -10.56 2.16 -0.73
C ALA A 472 -9.83 3.30 -1.42
N LEU A 473 -8.51 3.34 -1.29
CA LEU A 473 -7.64 4.37 -1.85
C LEU A 473 -6.78 3.75 -2.95
N THR A 474 -6.84 4.31 -4.15
CA THR A 474 -6.05 3.85 -5.30
C THR A 474 -5.35 5.01 -5.98
N ARG A 475 -4.01 4.95 -6.12
CA ARG A 475 -3.18 6.06 -6.66
C ARG A 475 -3.41 7.38 -5.92
N THR A 476 -3.53 7.28 -4.60
CA THR A 476 -3.70 8.45 -3.73
C THR A 476 -2.35 8.91 -3.18
N THR A 477 -2.14 10.22 -3.13
CA THR A 477 -0.89 10.81 -2.61
C THR A 477 -1.18 11.73 -1.43
N PHE A 478 -0.48 11.50 -0.31
CA PHE A 478 -0.43 12.38 0.86
C PHE A 478 0.97 12.96 0.98
N THR A 479 1.12 14.27 0.75
CA THR A 479 2.43 14.93 0.82
C THR A 479 2.45 16.18 1.69
N ASN A 480 3.52 16.37 2.47
CA ASN A 480 3.75 17.56 3.30
C ASN A 480 2.60 17.91 4.26
N ASN A 481 1.80 16.93 4.68
CA ASN A 481 0.71 17.18 5.60
C ASN A 481 1.20 17.12 7.06
N THR A 482 0.55 17.87 7.95
CA THR A 482 0.94 17.98 9.36
C THR A 482 -0.26 17.78 10.29
N ALA A 483 -0.09 16.99 11.36
CA ALA A 483 -1.06 16.83 12.44
C ALA A 483 -0.39 16.45 13.77
N ASP A 484 -1.12 16.41 14.88
CA ASP A 484 -0.62 15.74 16.09
C ASP A 484 -0.59 14.22 15.91
N PHE A 485 -1.54 13.65 15.18
CA PHE A 485 -1.62 12.21 14.90
C PHE A 485 -1.92 11.95 13.43
N GLY A 486 -1.13 11.07 12.80
CA GLY A 486 -1.33 10.69 11.39
C GLY A 486 -1.14 11.88 10.46
N GLY A 487 0.11 12.31 10.27
CA GLY A 487 0.44 13.53 9.52
C GLY A 487 -0.16 13.51 8.12
N GLY A 488 -0.02 12.41 7.39
CA GLY A 488 -0.67 12.17 6.10
C GLY A 488 -2.14 11.78 6.28
N ALA A 489 -2.39 10.64 6.90
CA ALA A 489 -3.74 10.14 7.18
C ALA A 489 -3.87 9.45 8.54
N ASP A 490 -5.09 9.42 9.07
CA ASP A 490 -5.46 8.66 10.26
C ASP A 490 -6.72 7.83 9.96
N PHE A 491 -6.67 6.54 10.31
CA PHE A 491 -7.74 5.55 10.21
C PHE A 491 -8.10 5.05 11.61
N GLU A 492 -9.09 5.66 12.23
CA GLU A 492 -9.57 5.33 13.58
C GLU A 492 -10.84 4.48 13.52
N ASN A 493 -10.85 3.35 14.23
CA ASN A 493 -11.97 2.41 14.31
C ASN A 493 -12.52 2.03 12.91
N SER A 494 -11.62 1.87 11.94
CA SER A 494 -12.00 1.64 10.54
C SER A 494 -11.76 0.18 10.19
N ALA A 495 -12.84 -0.56 9.90
CA ALA A 495 -12.79 -2.02 9.81
C ALA A 495 -11.83 -2.53 8.72
N ASP A 496 -11.88 -1.89 7.55
CA ASP A 496 -11.21 -2.31 6.32
C ASP A 496 -10.66 -1.11 5.57
N ALA A 497 -9.37 -0.81 5.76
CA ALA A 497 -8.66 0.21 5.00
C ALA A 497 -7.85 -0.48 3.90
N ALA A 498 -8.25 -0.32 2.64
CA ALA A 498 -7.60 -0.91 1.48
C ALA A 498 -6.85 0.18 0.69
N LEU A 499 -5.53 0.13 0.72
CA LEU A 499 -4.65 1.09 0.05
C LEU A 499 -3.88 0.38 -1.05
N THR A 500 -3.99 0.87 -2.28
CA THR A 500 -3.29 0.33 -3.45
C THR A 500 -2.57 1.47 -4.18
N ASP A 501 -1.30 1.28 -4.52
CA ASP A 501 -0.51 2.28 -5.25
C ASP A 501 -0.51 3.67 -4.56
N THR A 502 -0.51 3.68 -3.23
CA THR A 502 -0.65 4.90 -2.42
C THR A 502 0.71 5.41 -1.94
N ILE A 503 0.90 6.72 -1.88
CA ILE A 503 2.15 7.37 -1.46
C ILE A 503 1.90 8.28 -0.26
N PHE A 504 2.68 8.10 0.81
CA PHE A 504 2.80 9.01 1.94
C PHE A 504 4.22 9.58 1.97
N ALA A 505 4.39 10.85 1.61
CA ALA A 505 5.70 11.49 1.52
C ALA A 505 5.81 12.77 2.37
N ASN A 506 6.92 12.93 3.10
CA ASN A 506 7.24 14.17 3.82
C ASN A 506 6.16 14.62 4.82
N ASN A 507 5.34 13.71 5.32
CA ASN A 507 4.30 14.05 6.28
C ASN A 507 4.88 14.03 7.70
N THR A 508 4.38 14.94 8.55
CA THR A 508 4.89 15.13 9.90
C THR A 508 3.76 14.96 10.91
N ALA A 509 4.01 14.17 11.96
CA ALA A 509 3.14 14.14 13.12
C ALA A 509 3.92 14.34 14.42
N ASP A 510 3.26 14.89 15.42
CA ASP A 510 3.84 14.98 16.76
C ASP A 510 3.82 13.60 17.46
N TYR A 511 2.76 12.82 17.27
CA TYR A 511 2.51 11.49 17.84
C TYR A 511 1.93 10.52 16.79
N GLY A 512 1.85 9.22 17.12
CA GLY A 512 1.29 8.18 16.27
C GLY A 512 2.20 7.82 15.08
N SER A 513 2.09 8.56 13.98
CA SER A 513 3.00 8.40 12.83
C SER A 513 2.99 9.58 11.87
N GLY A 514 4.12 9.84 11.22
CA GLY A 514 4.22 10.90 10.23
C GLY A 514 3.35 10.62 9.00
N GLY A 515 3.39 9.40 8.46
CA GLY A 515 2.64 9.02 7.26
C GLY A 515 1.18 8.63 7.54
N ALA A 516 0.94 7.42 8.05
CA ALA A 516 -0.41 6.91 8.30
C ALA A 516 -0.57 6.16 9.63
N TRP A 517 -1.58 6.53 10.42
CA TRP A 517 -1.93 5.84 11.66
C TRP A 517 -3.19 4.98 11.47
N PHE A 518 -3.10 3.70 11.85
CA PHE A 518 -4.20 2.75 11.87
C PHE A 518 -4.53 2.41 13.32
N ALA A 519 -5.48 3.12 13.91
CA ALA A 519 -5.87 2.97 15.30
C ALA A 519 -7.16 2.16 15.43
N TYR A 520 -7.08 0.99 16.10
CA TYR A 520 -8.19 0.05 16.30
C TYR A 520 -8.88 -0.32 14.99
N SER A 521 -8.07 -0.48 13.94
CA SER A 521 -8.50 -0.82 12.58
C SER A 521 -8.10 -2.27 12.29
N PRO A 522 -9.02 -3.26 12.43
CA PRO A 522 -8.72 -4.69 12.35
C PRO A 522 -7.95 -5.09 11.09
N ASN A 523 -8.38 -4.61 9.92
CA ASN A 523 -7.85 -5.02 8.63
C ASN A 523 -7.29 -3.80 7.87
N ALA A 524 -5.99 -3.55 8.04
CA ALA A 524 -5.25 -2.62 7.18
C ALA A 524 -4.58 -3.42 6.06
N ASN A 525 -5.05 -3.27 4.82
CA ASN A 525 -4.54 -3.97 3.64
C ASN A 525 -3.84 -2.99 2.71
N LEU A 526 -2.50 -3.06 2.67
CA LEU A 526 -1.66 -2.17 1.90
C LEU A 526 -0.95 -2.96 0.79
N LYS A 527 -1.10 -2.49 -0.45
CA LYS A 527 -0.47 -3.09 -1.63
C LYS A 527 0.27 -2.03 -2.43
N ARG A 528 1.56 -2.23 -2.69
CA ARG A 528 2.40 -1.28 -3.45
C ARG A 528 2.33 0.15 -2.88
N THR A 529 2.35 0.24 -1.55
CA THR A 529 2.30 1.52 -0.83
C THR A 529 3.71 1.99 -0.49
N ILE A 530 3.95 3.29 -0.57
CA ILE A 530 5.26 3.90 -0.26
C ILE A 530 5.10 4.90 0.89
N PHE A 531 5.88 4.71 1.97
CA PHE A 531 6.08 5.68 3.05
C PHE A 531 7.49 6.24 2.96
N ALA A 532 7.63 7.50 2.54
CA ALA A 532 8.93 8.14 2.32
C ALA A 532 9.11 9.43 3.12
N ASN A 533 10.24 9.59 3.80
CA ASN A 533 10.62 10.83 4.49
C ASN A 533 9.58 11.34 5.52
N ASN A 534 8.77 10.45 6.09
CA ASN A 534 7.79 10.85 7.09
C ASN A 534 8.43 10.91 8.49
N MET A 535 7.91 11.78 9.35
CA MET A 535 8.50 12.07 10.65
C MET A 535 7.48 12.03 11.78
N ALA A 536 7.78 11.28 12.84
CA ALA A 536 7.06 11.30 14.12
C ALA A 536 7.94 11.97 15.22
N LYS A 537 7.50 13.10 15.78
CA LYS A 537 8.35 13.94 16.66
C LYS A 537 8.45 13.47 18.11
N TYR A 538 7.50 12.68 18.61
CA TYR A 538 7.50 12.20 20.00
C TYR A 538 7.28 10.69 20.12
N LEU A 539 6.11 10.16 19.75
CA LEU A 539 5.75 8.74 19.94
C LEU A 539 5.26 8.12 18.63
N GLY A 540 5.62 6.86 18.40
CA GLY A 540 5.12 6.03 17.29
C GLY A 540 6.02 6.02 16.05
N GLY A 541 5.55 5.37 14.98
CA GLY A 541 6.38 5.01 13.83
C GLY A 541 6.56 6.15 12.83
N GLY A 542 7.77 6.34 12.30
CA GLY A 542 8.05 7.49 11.41
C GLY A 542 7.19 7.46 10.15
N GLY A 543 7.07 6.30 9.50
CA GLY A 543 6.22 6.06 8.33
C GLY A 543 4.78 5.71 8.69
N ALA A 544 4.57 4.60 9.41
CA ALA A 544 3.23 4.15 9.79
C ALA A 544 3.15 3.58 11.21
N CYS A 545 1.96 3.62 11.79
CA CYS A 545 1.68 3.00 13.09
C CYS A 545 0.42 2.14 13.02
N PHE A 546 0.49 0.90 13.52
CA PHE A 546 -0.62 -0.05 13.59
C PHE A 546 -0.91 -0.36 15.05
N GLU A 547 -1.94 0.26 15.62
CA GLU A 547 -2.31 0.13 17.02
C GLU A 547 -3.65 -0.60 17.14
N GLY A 548 -3.66 -1.76 17.80
CA GLY A 548 -4.89 -2.54 18.00
C GLY A 548 -5.41 -3.23 16.72
N SER A 549 -4.66 -3.21 15.63
CA SER A 549 -4.97 -3.99 14.42
C SER A 549 -4.81 -5.49 14.69
N THR A 550 -5.64 -6.31 14.04
CA THR A 550 -5.63 -7.77 14.25
C THR A 550 -5.14 -8.56 13.05
N ASN A 551 -5.17 -7.97 11.85
CA ASN A 551 -4.78 -8.61 10.58
C ASN A 551 -4.16 -7.58 9.61
N ALA A 552 -3.18 -6.79 10.06
CA ALA A 552 -2.50 -5.86 9.16
C ALA A 552 -1.71 -6.65 8.10
N THR A 553 -2.01 -6.42 6.82
CA THR A 553 -1.38 -7.10 5.67
C THR A 553 -0.72 -6.09 4.75
N LEU A 554 0.60 -6.21 4.59
CA LEU A 554 1.40 -5.32 3.74
C LEU A 554 2.08 -6.17 2.67
N THR A 555 1.79 -5.88 1.40
CA THR A 555 2.41 -6.54 0.24
C THR A 555 3.07 -5.50 -0.65
N ASP A 556 4.28 -5.75 -1.12
CA ASP A 556 5.02 -4.82 -2.01
C ASP A 556 5.19 -3.41 -1.43
N THR A 557 5.24 -3.29 -0.11
CA THR A 557 5.25 -1.98 0.57
C THR A 557 6.68 -1.54 0.86
N THR A 558 6.96 -0.24 0.72
CA THR A 558 8.29 0.34 1.00
C THR A 558 8.20 1.42 2.07
N PHE A 559 9.05 1.32 3.10
CA PHE A 559 9.32 2.35 4.09
C PHE A 559 10.74 2.88 3.87
N ALA A 560 10.88 4.12 3.40
CA ALA A 560 12.17 4.72 3.06
C ALA A 560 12.42 6.04 3.79
N ASN A 561 13.59 6.18 4.41
CA ASN A 561 14.06 7.44 5.02
C ASN A 561 13.09 8.04 6.07
N ASN A 562 12.28 7.23 6.72
CA ASN A 562 11.37 7.71 7.75
C ASN A 562 12.09 7.85 9.09
N THR A 563 11.65 8.80 9.92
CA THR A 563 12.30 9.12 11.20
C THR A 563 11.30 9.12 12.35
N ALA A 564 11.64 8.43 13.44
CA ALA A 564 10.89 8.44 14.69
C ALA A 564 11.76 8.91 15.86
N ALA A 565 11.23 9.81 16.69
CA ALA A 565 11.91 10.26 17.90
C ALA A 565 11.96 9.23 19.04
N GLN A 566 11.24 8.11 18.90
CA GLN A 566 11.32 6.99 19.83
C GLN A 566 11.51 5.67 19.10
N ASN A 567 10.45 5.04 18.62
CA ASN A 567 10.51 3.65 18.16
C ASN A 567 9.92 3.48 16.76
N GLY A 568 10.45 2.54 15.98
CA GLY A 568 9.89 2.17 14.69
C GLY A 568 10.12 3.24 13.62
N GLY A 569 11.37 3.51 13.26
CA GLY A 569 11.71 4.58 12.32
C GLY A 569 10.90 4.49 11.01
N GLY A 570 10.74 3.29 10.47
CA GLY A 570 9.82 2.99 9.37
C GLY A 570 8.39 2.72 9.85
N ALA A 571 8.20 1.71 10.70
CA ALA A 571 6.87 1.33 11.19
C ALA A 571 6.85 0.89 12.66
N TYR A 572 5.71 1.10 13.30
CA TYR A 572 5.44 0.70 14.69
C TYR A 572 4.20 -0.21 14.74
N PHE A 573 4.35 -1.42 15.27
CA PHE A 573 3.31 -2.45 15.34
C PHE A 573 2.97 -2.77 16.80
N VAL A 574 1.71 -2.54 17.15
CA VAL A 574 1.04 -3.01 18.38
C VAL A 574 -0.20 -3.75 17.93
N SER A 575 0.04 -4.83 17.21
CA SER A 575 -0.98 -5.56 16.46
C SER A 575 -0.73 -7.06 16.54
N THR A 576 -1.79 -7.85 16.47
CA THR A 576 -1.69 -9.30 16.29
C THR A 576 -1.78 -9.64 14.80
N GLY A 577 -1.29 -10.81 14.39
CA GLY A 577 -1.53 -11.34 13.04
C GLY A 577 -0.99 -10.47 11.90
N THR A 578 0.06 -9.68 12.15
CA THR A 578 0.65 -8.81 11.12
C THR A 578 1.39 -9.64 10.09
N THR A 579 1.09 -9.45 8.80
CA THR A 579 1.73 -10.14 7.69
C THR A 579 2.43 -9.14 6.78
N LEU A 580 3.74 -9.29 6.62
CA LEU A 580 4.58 -8.50 5.71
C LEU A 580 5.11 -9.43 4.61
N THR A 581 4.78 -9.15 3.35
CA THR A 581 5.24 -9.92 2.19
C THR A 581 5.93 -9.00 1.19
N ARG A 582 7.17 -9.31 0.80
CA ARG A 582 7.95 -8.48 -0.14
C ARG A 582 7.97 -7.00 0.28
N THR A 583 8.11 -6.75 1.58
CA THR A 583 8.13 -5.41 2.17
C THR A 583 9.58 -4.98 2.41
N THR A 584 9.89 -3.72 2.12
CA THR A 584 11.26 -3.17 2.27
C THR A 584 11.28 -2.01 3.26
N PHE A 585 12.19 -2.07 4.23
CA PHE A 585 12.54 -0.99 5.15
C PHE A 585 13.96 -0.52 4.83
N THR A 586 14.11 0.70 4.30
CA THR A 586 15.42 1.24 3.92
C THR A 586 15.71 2.61 4.54
N ASN A 587 16.91 2.79 5.07
CA ASN A 587 17.42 4.07 5.60
C ASN A 587 16.51 4.71 6.68
N ASN A 588 15.72 3.93 7.41
CA ASN A 588 14.85 4.47 8.45
C ASN A 588 15.62 4.64 9.76
N THR A 589 15.25 5.66 10.54
CA THR A 589 15.96 6.04 11.76
C THR A 589 15.03 6.13 12.97
N ALA A 590 15.38 5.48 14.07
CA ALA A 590 14.70 5.60 15.36
C ALA A 590 15.68 6.09 16.44
N ALA A 591 15.28 7.09 17.24
CA ALA A 591 16.08 7.59 18.35
C ALA A 591 16.02 6.74 19.64
N GLN A 592 15.34 5.59 19.60
CA GLN A 592 15.42 4.53 20.61
C GLN A 592 15.53 3.16 19.94
N ASN A 593 14.43 2.52 19.55
CA ASN A 593 14.45 1.12 19.12
C ASN A 593 13.78 0.88 17.77
N GLY A 594 14.23 -0.15 17.04
CA GLY A 594 13.59 -0.57 15.78
C GLY A 594 13.77 0.47 14.68
N GLY A 595 14.99 0.64 14.18
CA GLY A 595 15.29 1.64 13.15
C GLY A 595 14.40 1.47 11.93
N GLY A 596 14.22 0.23 11.45
CA GLY A 596 13.25 -0.12 10.42
C GLY A 596 11.85 -0.34 10.98
N ALA A 597 11.69 -1.31 11.89
CA ALA A 597 10.40 -1.65 12.48
C ALA A 597 10.47 -1.97 13.98
N TYR A 598 9.40 -1.67 14.69
CA TYR A 598 9.24 -1.99 16.12
C TYR A 598 7.94 -2.78 16.34
N PHE A 599 8.05 -3.97 16.95
CA PHE A 599 6.96 -4.88 17.25
C PHE A 599 6.81 -5.02 18.77
N PHE A 600 5.68 -4.59 19.30
CA PHE A 600 5.36 -4.65 20.73
C PHE A 600 4.10 -5.46 20.95
N ASN A 601 4.20 -6.49 21.79
CA ASN A 601 3.10 -7.42 22.07
C ASN A 601 2.43 -7.96 20.79
N SER A 602 3.25 -8.23 19.77
CA SER A 602 2.79 -8.57 18.43
C SER A 602 2.80 -10.08 18.22
N ALA A 603 1.71 -10.75 18.62
CA ALA A 603 1.57 -12.19 18.48
C ALA A 603 1.38 -12.60 17.01
N GLY A 604 2.20 -13.54 16.53
CA GLY A 604 2.09 -14.12 15.19
C GLY A 604 2.48 -13.17 14.06
N ALA A 605 3.45 -12.27 14.27
CA ALA A 605 3.99 -11.45 13.19
C ALA A 605 4.71 -12.34 12.17
N ALA A 606 4.27 -12.33 10.91
CA ALA A 606 4.83 -13.13 9.81
C ALA A 606 5.49 -12.20 8.78
N LEU A 607 6.80 -12.39 8.57
CA LEU A 607 7.64 -11.61 7.66
C LEU A 607 8.19 -12.57 6.60
N THR A 608 7.71 -12.44 5.36
CA THR A 608 8.12 -13.30 4.23
C THR A 608 8.75 -12.46 3.14
N TYR A 609 9.97 -12.79 2.70
CA TYR A 609 10.74 -11.98 1.73
C TYR A 609 10.83 -10.50 2.14
N THR A 610 10.91 -10.23 3.44
CA THR A 610 10.97 -8.86 3.98
C THR A 610 12.42 -8.43 4.14
N THR A 611 12.74 -7.21 3.70
CA THR A 611 14.11 -6.70 3.64
C THR A 611 14.28 -5.46 4.52
N PHE A 612 15.32 -5.45 5.36
CA PHE A 612 15.74 -4.33 6.20
C PHE A 612 17.16 -3.92 5.82
N VAL A 613 17.32 -2.74 5.22
CA VAL A 613 18.61 -2.25 4.70
C VAL A 613 18.97 -0.88 5.26
N ASN A 614 20.17 -0.71 5.81
CA ASN A 614 20.71 0.58 6.27
C ASN A 614 19.84 1.29 7.32
N ASN A 615 19.06 0.55 8.12
CA ASN A 615 18.25 1.17 9.17
C ASN A 615 19.08 1.38 10.44
N THR A 616 18.78 2.46 11.17
CA THR A 616 19.57 2.88 12.34
C THR A 616 18.70 3.07 13.58
N ALA A 617 19.11 2.48 14.70
CA ALA A 617 18.54 2.72 16.03
C ALA A 617 19.61 3.21 16.99
N THR A 618 19.34 4.26 17.78
CA THR A 618 20.31 4.74 18.78
C THR A 618 20.26 3.98 20.10
N MET A 619 19.41 2.96 20.24
CA MET A 619 19.47 1.97 21.31
C MET A 619 19.50 0.56 20.70
N ASN A 620 18.36 -0.05 20.38
CA ASN A 620 18.31 -1.49 20.06
C ASN A 620 17.57 -1.80 18.76
N GLY A 621 17.96 -2.87 18.06
CA GLY A 621 17.26 -3.35 16.87
C GLY A 621 17.40 -2.39 15.69
N GLY A 622 18.58 -2.32 15.07
CA GLY A 622 18.82 -1.39 13.96
C GLY A 622 17.86 -1.62 12.80
N GLY A 623 17.67 -2.88 12.40
CA GLY A 623 16.64 -3.29 11.44
C GLY A 623 15.27 -3.44 12.11
N ALA A 624 15.13 -4.39 13.04
CA ALA A 624 13.87 -4.66 13.73
C ALA A 624 14.04 -4.88 15.25
N PHE A 625 13.01 -4.53 16.01
CA PHE A 625 12.95 -4.77 17.46
C PHE A 625 11.64 -5.46 17.84
N PHE A 626 11.73 -6.58 18.53
CA PHE A 626 10.60 -7.38 19.03
C PHE A 626 10.63 -7.42 20.55
N THR A 627 9.55 -6.99 21.19
CA THR A 627 9.38 -7.05 22.64
C THR A 627 8.05 -7.65 23.03
N ASP A 628 8.10 -8.55 24.00
CA ASP A 628 6.94 -9.27 24.53
C ASP A 628 6.07 -9.89 23.41
N SER A 629 6.70 -10.26 22.28
CA SER A 629 6.03 -10.74 21.06
C SER A 629 6.19 -12.24 20.95
N THR A 630 5.13 -12.96 20.60
CA THR A 630 5.15 -14.43 20.57
C THR A 630 4.99 -14.96 19.16
N ASN A 631 5.70 -16.05 18.85
CA ASN A 631 5.59 -16.75 17.57
C ASN A 631 5.81 -15.85 16.35
N ALA A 632 6.81 -14.96 16.41
CA ALA A 632 7.23 -14.20 15.22
C ALA A 632 7.90 -15.16 14.23
N THR A 633 7.48 -15.13 12.96
CA THR A 633 8.03 -15.97 11.88
C THR A 633 8.70 -15.09 10.83
N LEU A 634 9.99 -15.31 10.60
CA LEU A 634 10.80 -14.61 9.61
C LEU A 634 11.27 -15.64 8.58
N THR A 635 10.60 -15.69 7.43
CA THR A 635 10.90 -16.61 6.33
C THR A 635 11.55 -15.83 5.18
N ASP A 636 12.77 -16.22 4.79
CA ASP A 636 13.55 -15.56 3.74
C ASP A 636 13.69 -14.04 3.97
N ALA A 637 13.77 -13.64 5.25
CA ALA A 637 13.93 -12.25 5.64
C ALA A 637 15.40 -11.84 5.59
N THR A 638 15.69 -10.65 5.07
CA THR A 638 17.06 -10.14 4.90
C THR A 638 17.27 -8.88 5.75
N PHE A 639 18.35 -8.87 6.55
CA PHE A 639 18.80 -7.75 7.35
C PHE A 639 20.23 -7.39 6.94
N THR A 640 20.41 -6.27 6.25
CA THR A 640 21.72 -5.85 5.73
C THR A 640 22.12 -4.45 6.15
N ASN A 641 23.36 -4.25 6.58
CA ASN A 641 23.93 -2.93 6.91
C ASN A 641 23.13 -2.15 7.99
N ASN A 642 22.38 -2.83 8.85
CA ASN A 642 21.64 -2.15 9.91
C ASN A 642 22.54 -1.90 11.12
N THR A 643 22.29 -0.80 11.82
CA THR A 643 23.15 -0.33 12.93
C THR A 643 22.32 -0.05 14.18
N ALA A 644 22.76 -0.59 15.32
CA ALA A 644 22.23 -0.29 16.64
C ALA A 644 23.34 0.24 17.56
N ALA A 645 23.11 1.35 18.27
CA ALA A 645 24.13 1.92 19.16
C ALA A 645 24.26 1.15 20.49
N GLU A 646 23.32 0.26 20.82
CA GLU A 646 23.43 -0.70 21.93
C GLU A 646 23.41 -2.13 21.40
N ASN A 647 22.26 -2.67 20.99
CA ASN A 647 22.12 -4.12 20.80
C ASN A 647 21.35 -4.52 19.54
N GLY A 648 21.68 -5.67 18.96
CA GLY A 648 20.92 -6.25 17.85
C GLY A 648 20.99 -5.38 16.60
N GLY A 649 22.14 -5.34 15.94
CA GLY A 649 22.34 -4.47 14.78
C GLY A 649 21.30 -4.74 13.68
N GLY A 650 21.09 -6.02 13.35
CA GLY A 650 20.01 -6.47 12.48
C GLY A 650 18.67 -6.55 13.22
N ALA A 651 18.58 -7.41 14.23
CA ALA A 651 17.35 -7.60 15.01
C ALA A 651 17.59 -7.78 16.52
N PHE A 652 16.60 -7.38 17.32
CA PHE A 652 16.62 -7.54 18.77
C PHE A 652 15.30 -8.16 19.28
N PHE A 653 15.38 -9.21 20.09
CA PHE A 653 14.27 -9.96 20.65
C PHE A 653 14.37 -9.97 22.18
N ILE A 654 13.40 -9.38 22.86
CA ILE A 654 13.31 -9.38 24.34
C ILE A 654 11.98 -9.94 24.80
N LYS A 655 12.04 -10.94 25.70
CA LYS A 655 10.87 -11.65 26.21
C LYS A 655 9.94 -12.14 25.10
N SER A 656 10.53 -12.52 23.96
CA SER A 656 9.79 -12.84 22.74
C SER A 656 9.93 -14.32 22.45
N THR A 657 8.98 -15.12 22.93
CA THR A 657 9.08 -16.59 22.91
C THR A 657 8.63 -17.19 21.59
N GLY A 658 9.29 -18.27 21.15
CA GLY A 658 8.89 -19.04 19.98
C GLY A 658 9.16 -18.35 18.64
N ALA A 659 10.16 -17.45 18.57
CA ALA A 659 10.56 -16.85 17.30
C ALA A 659 11.10 -17.94 16.34
N VAL A 660 10.64 -17.95 15.09
CA VAL A 660 11.06 -18.87 14.04
C VAL A 660 11.71 -18.07 12.93
N LEU A 661 12.97 -18.38 12.62
CA LEU A 661 13.75 -17.81 11.53
C LEU A 661 14.08 -18.95 10.56
N GLU A 662 13.63 -18.84 9.32
CA GLU A 662 13.77 -19.86 8.28
C GLU A 662 14.32 -19.20 7.01
N GLY A 663 15.48 -19.64 6.51
CA GLY A 663 16.12 -19.02 5.34
C GLY A 663 16.55 -17.55 5.56
N ALA A 664 16.52 -17.05 6.79
CA ALA A 664 16.80 -15.65 7.08
C ALA A 664 18.31 -15.32 6.93
N THR A 665 18.62 -14.10 6.48
CA THR A 665 20.00 -13.63 6.30
C THR A 665 20.25 -12.34 7.08
N PHE A 666 21.30 -12.33 7.91
CA PHE A 666 21.81 -11.17 8.64
C PHE A 666 23.22 -10.88 8.16
N ALA A 667 23.40 -9.83 7.35
CA ALA A 667 24.69 -9.50 6.75
C ALA A 667 25.16 -8.08 7.09
N ASN A 668 26.44 -7.91 7.44
CA ASN A 668 27.05 -6.58 7.61
C ASN A 668 26.36 -5.69 8.67
N ASN A 669 25.67 -6.27 9.66
CA ASN A 669 25.01 -5.49 10.69
C ASN A 669 25.97 -5.19 11.85
N THR A 670 25.78 -4.04 12.49
CA THR A 670 26.67 -3.55 13.55
C THR A 670 25.92 -3.22 14.83
N ALA A 671 26.44 -3.67 15.98
CA ALA A 671 26.01 -3.27 17.30
C ALA A 671 27.20 -2.86 18.19
N THR A 672 27.07 -1.80 18.99
CA THR A 672 28.14 -1.40 19.92
C THR A 672 28.28 -2.39 21.09
N ASN A 673 27.18 -2.93 21.61
CA ASN A 673 27.21 -3.89 22.72
C ASN A 673 27.10 -5.32 22.20
N PHE A 674 25.90 -5.87 22.10
CA PHE A 674 25.71 -7.31 21.90
C PHE A 674 24.91 -7.63 20.64
N GLY A 675 25.26 -8.72 19.95
CA GLY A 675 24.51 -9.24 18.82
C GLY A 675 24.59 -8.34 17.59
N GLY A 676 25.71 -8.38 16.85
CA GLY A 676 25.87 -7.57 15.64
C GLY A 676 24.77 -7.87 14.61
N GLY A 677 24.52 -9.16 14.36
CA GLY A 677 23.38 -9.62 13.56
C GLY A 677 22.07 -9.64 14.37
N ALA A 678 22.00 -10.45 15.43
CA ALA A 678 20.81 -10.58 16.27
C ALA A 678 21.09 -10.74 17.77
N PHE A 679 20.17 -10.28 18.62
CA PHE A 679 20.23 -10.52 20.08
C PHE A 679 18.88 -11.02 20.60
N PHE A 680 18.88 -12.18 21.25
CA PHE A 680 17.80 -12.78 22.02
C PHE A 680 18.04 -12.69 23.54
N ILE A 681 17.12 -12.08 24.29
CA ILE A 681 17.15 -12.03 25.75
C ILE A 681 15.82 -12.50 26.35
N SER A 682 15.88 -13.48 27.26
CA SER A 682 14.71 -14.12 27.87
C SER A 682 13.68 -14.59 26.83
N SER A 683 14.16 -15.05 25.67
CA SER A 683 13.34 -15.36 24.49
C SER A 683 13.42 -16.86 24.20
N ALA A 684 12.76 -17.64 25.05
CA ALA A 684 12.82 -19.10 25.00
C ALA A 684 12.22 -19.67 23.71
N GLY A 685 12.79 -20.78 23.23
CA GLY A 685 12.30 -21.53 22.08
C GLY A 685 12.52 -20.84 20.73
N ALA A 686 13.57 -20.01 20.60
CA ALA A 686 13.97 -19.47 19.30
C ALA A 686 14.46 -20.62 18.39
N ALA A 687 13.85 -20.78 17.21
CA ALA A 687 14.20 -21.80 16.24
C ALA A 687 14.76 -21.14 14.97
N LEU A 688 16.03 -21.41 14.67
CA LEU A 688 16.73 -20.91 13.50
C LEU A 688 17.02 -22.09 12.58
N THR A 689 16.46 -22.07 11.37
CA THR A 689 16.65 -23.10 10.34
C THR A 689 17.21 -22.44 9.09
N ASP A 690 18.28 -22.99 8.52
CA ASP A 690 18.93 -22.51 7.29
C ASP A 690 19.18 -20.99 7.29
N THR A 691 19.54 -20.46 8.46
CA THR A 691 19.75 -19.03 8.68
C THR A 691 21.22 -18.68 8.55
N THR A 692 21.55 -17.55 7.93
CA THR A 692 22.94 -17.10 7.74
C THR A 692 23.21 -15.79 8.49
N PHE A 693 24.29 -15.78 9.27
CA PHE A 693 24.89 -14.58 9.88
C PHE A 693 26.26 -14.36 9.26
N ALA A 694 26.39 -13.35 8.40
CA ALA A 694 27.62 -13.06 7.67
C ALA A 694 28.17 -11.66 7.97
N ASN A 695 29.46 -11.52 8.22
CA ASN A 695 30.14 -10.22 8.32
C ASN A 695 29.53 -9.25 9.36
N ASN A 696 28.89 -9.76 10.41
CA ASN A 696 28.30 -8.91 11.45
C ASN A 696 29.33 -8.56 12.54
N THR A 697 29.18 -7.38 13.13
CA THR A 697 30.14 -6.86 14.11
C THR A 697 29.46 -6.45 15.42
N ALA A 698 30.02 -6.90 16.55
CA ALA A 698 29.65 -6.45 17.89
C ALA A 698 30.89 -5.94 18.66
N GLU A 699 30.87 -4.74 19.24
CA GLU A 699 32.02 -4.27 20.05
C GLU A 699 32.08 -4.88 21.46
N GLN A 700 31.08 -5.67 21.87
CA GLN A 700 31.18 -6.55 23.05
C GLN A 700 31.20 -8.02 22.65
N ASN A 701 30.04 -8.69 22.61
CA ASN A 701 29.94 -10.13 22.42
C ASN A 701 28.89 -10.51 21.36
N GLY A 702 29.06 -11.66 20.73
CA GLY A 702 28.10 -12.21 19.76
C GLY A 702 28.12 -11.40 18.47
N GLY A 703 29.18 -11.51 17.67
CA GLY A 703 29.30 -10.77 16.41
C GLY A 703 28.14 -11.09 15.48
N GLY A 704 27.87 -12.38 15.26
CA GLY A 704 26.67 -12.85 14.55
C GLY A 704 25.44 -12.80 15.44
N ALA A 705 25.39 -13.58 16.52
CA ALA A 705 24.24 -13.64 17.43
C ALA A 705 24.60 -13.70 18.92
N TYR A 706 23.71 -13.19 19.76
CA TYR A 706 23.84 -13.23 21.22
C TYR A 706 22.55 -13.77 21.87
N PHE A 707 22.69 -14.72 22.79
CA PHE A 707 21.59 -15.39 23.50
C PHE A 707 21.79 -15.27 25.01
N ASP A 708 20.84 -14.65 25.72
CA ASP A 708 20.89 -14.46 27.17
C ASP A 708 19.63 -14.97 27.87
N GLY A 709 19.76 -16.00 28.71
CA GLY A 709 18.63 -16.65 29.36
C GLY A 709 17.55 -17.07 28.37
N SER A 710 17.95 -17.45 27.16
CA SER A 710 17.05 -17.82 26.06
C SER A 710 17.13 -19.32 25.87
N ASP A 711 16.43 -20.02 26.76
CA ASP A 711 16.45 -21.47 26.87
C ASP A 711 15.87 -22.12 25.60
N ASP A 712 16.30 -23.35 25.32
CA ASP A 712 15.81 -24.16 24.19
C ASP A 712 16.00 -23.52 22.80
N ALA A 713 17.02 -22.67 22.62
CA ALA A 713 17.41 -22.18 21.29
C ALA A 713 17.86 -23.36 20.41
N ALA A 714 17.22 -23.53 19.25
CA ALA A 714 17.47 -24.62 18.29
C ALA A 714 18.03 -24.04 16.99
N LEU A 715 19.21 -24.52 16.57
CA LEU A 715 19.92 -24.04 15.39
C LEU A 715 20.13 -25.23 14.45
N THR A 716 19.52 -25.22 13.27
CA THR A 716 19.58 -26.31 12.29
C THR A 716 20.01 -25.77 10.95
N GLY A 717 21.10 -26.26 10.35
CA GLY A 717 21.60 -25.74 9.07
C GLY A 717 22.07 -24.28 9.12
N THR A 718 22.22 -23.69 10.31
CA THR A 718 22.59 -22.28 10.48
C THR A 718 24.09 -22.06 10.19
N THR A 719 24.42 -20.97 9.51
CA THR A 719 25.80 -20.59 9.20
C THR A 719 26.16 -19.25 9.88
N PHE A 720 27.30 -19.22 10.57
CA PHE A 720 27.94 -18.03 11.10
C PHE A 720 29.29 -17.86 10.41
N GLU A 721 29.42 -16.88 9.53
CA GLU A 721 30.64 -16.63 8.77
C GLU A 721 31.15 -15.19 8.90
N ASP A 722 32.47 -15.05 9.00
CA ASP A 722 33.17 -13.76 8.99
C ASP A 722 32.67 -12.74 10.06
N ASN A 723 32.03 -13.22 11.13
CA ASN A 723 31.52 -12.34 12.17
C ASN A 723 32.62 -11.98 13.17
N THR A 724 32.56 -10.75 13.70
CA THR A 724 33.57 -10.21 14.60
C THR A 724 32.96 -9.73 15.91
N ALA A 725 33.53 -10.19 17.03
CA ALA A 725 33.24 -9.67 18.36
C ALA A 725 34.53 -9.16 19.02
N VAL A 726 34.50 -8.06 19.76
CA VAL A 726 35.72 -7.64 20.49
C VAL A 726 36.00 -8.59 21.65
N TYR A 727 35.03 -8.96 22.48
CA TYR A 727 35.27 -9.78 23.67
C TYR A 727 35.11 -11.26 23.35
N GLY A 728 33.90 -11.77 23.14
CA GLY A 728 33.74 -13.19 22.86
C GLY A 728 32.55 -13.57 21.98
N GLY A 729 32.60 -14.79 21.44
CA GLY A 729 31.57 -15.31 20.55
C GLY A 729 31.56 -14.54 19.23
N GLY A 730 32.63 -14.65 18.43
CA GLY A 730 32.70 -13.97 17.13
C GLY A 730 31.50 -14.32 16.26
N GLY A 731 31.20 -15.62 16.13
CA GLY A 731 29.96 -16.11 15.53
C GLY A 731 28.76 -15.98 16.48
N ALA A 732 28.77 -16.72 17.60
CA ALA A 732 27.66 -16.71 18.56
C ALA A 732 28.10 -16.72 20.03
N PHE A 733 27.28 -16.11 20.90
CA PHE A 733 27.50 -16.08 22.35
C PHE A 733 26.24 -16.51 23.11
N PHE A 734 26.37 -17.47 24.02
CA PHE A 734 25.30 -18.03 24.84
C PHE A 734 25.60 -17.85 26.31
N VAL A 735 24.75 -17.15 27.05
CA VAL A 735 24.93 -16.92 28.48
C VAL A 735 23.68 -17.27 29.27
N ARG A 736 23.87 -17.95 30.42
CA ARG A 736 22.79 -18.35 31.34
C ARG A 736 21.63 -19.06 30.64
N SER A 737 21.91 -19.76 29.55
CA SER A 737 20.90 -20.40 28.71
C SER A 737 20.90 -21.89 28.99
N GLU A 738 19.75 -22.44 29.35
CA GLU A 738 19.53 -23.86 29.57
C GLU A 738 19.15 -24.54 28.27
N GLY A 739 19.81 -25.65 27.97
CA GLY A 739 19.43 -26.51 26.86
C GLY A 739 19.43 -25.80 25.51
N ALA A 740 20.51 -25.10 25.15
CA ALA A 740 20.78 -24.78 23.74
C ALA A 740 20.92 -26.11 22.97
N ARG A 741 19.77 -26.69 22.62
CA ARG A 741 19.57 -28.15 22.73
C ARG A 741 20.06 -28.90 21.52
N LEU A 742 20.18 -28.23 20.38
CA LEU A 742 20.45 -28.86 19.10
C LEU A 742 21.05 -27.81 18.16
N MET A 743 22.38 -27.77 18.07
CA MET A 743 23.08 -27.20 16.92
C MET A 743 23.31 -28.35 15.96
N THR A 744 22.42 -28.54 14.98
CA THR A 744 22.49 -29.65 14.02
C THR A 744 22.90 -29.15 12.66
N GLY A 745 23.98 -29.66 12.08
CA GLY A 745 24.43 -29.20 10.75
C GLY A 745 24.81 -27.71 10.73
N THR A 746 25.20 -27.15 11.87
CA THR A 746 25.54 -25.73 12.02
C THR A 746 27.02 -25.50 11.67
N THR A 747 27.34 -24.39 11.01
CA THR A 747 28.72 -24.03 10.64
C THR A 747 29.13 -22.70 11.27
N PHE A 748 30.31 -22.66 11.88
CA PHE A 748 31.00 -21.46 12.33
C PHE A 748 32.30 -21.35 11.54
N ALA A 749 32.39 -20.42 10.59
CA ALA A 749 33.55 -20.26 9.72
C ALA A 749 34.16 -18.85 9.83
N ASN A 750 35.49 -18.74 9.90
CA ASN A 750 36.22 -17.46 9.80
C ASN A 750 35.82 -16.38 10.84
N ASN A 751 35.16 -16.76 11.94
CA ASN A 751 34.72 -15.79 12.93
C ASN A 751 35.87 -15.39 13.87
N THR A 752 35.86 -14.14 14.31
CA THR A 752 36.96 -13.57 15.11
C THR A 752 36.49 -13.00 16.44
N ALA A 753 37.23 -13.30 17.52
CA ALA A 753 37.07 -12.69 18.84
C ALA A 753 38.42 -12.28 19.47
N THR A 754 38.47 -11.27 20.35
CA THR A 754 39.74 -10.94 21.04
C THR A 754 39.96 -11.80 22.29
N ASN A 755 38.93 -12.06 23.10
CA ASN A 755 39.09 -12.76 24.38
C ASN A 755 38.82 -14.27 24.28
N GLY A 756 37.67 -14.67 23.74
CA GLY A 756 37.25 -16.08 23.80
C GLY A 756 36.23 -16.47 22.74
N GLY A 757 36.26 -17.72 22.27
CA GLY A 757 35.20 -18.27 21.43
C GLY A 757 35.11 -17.56 20.08
N GLY A 758 36.15 -17.68 19.25
CA GLY A 758 36.14 -17.10 17.90
C GLY A 758 34.89 -17.51 17.13
N GLY A 759 34.57 -18.82 17.11
CA GLY A 759 33.31 -19.35 16.61
C GLY A 759 32.15 -19.15 17.58
N ALA A 760 32.16 -19.86 18.72
CA ALA A 760 31.08 -19.82 19.71
C ALA A 760 31.58 -19.75 21.16
N TYR A 761 30.81 -19.08 22.03
CA TYR A 761 31.09 -18.98 23.47
C TYR A 761 29.85 -19.39 24.29
N PHE A 762 30.03 -20.25 25.29
CA PHE A 762 29.02 -20.73 26.23
C PHE A 762 29.41 -20.37 27.66
N ALA A 763 28.68 -19.44 28.30
CA ALA A 763 28.96 -18.90 29.62
C ALA A 763 27.83 -19.24 30.62
N ALA A 764 28.11 -20.09 31.61
CA ALA A 764 27.10 -20.62 32.53
C ALA A 764 25.86 -21.14 31.78
N SER A 765 26.09 -21.82 30.66
CA SER A 765 25.06 -22.36 29.78
C SER A 765 25.14 -23.88 29.84
N HIS A 766 24.04 -24.52 30.18
CA HIS A 766 24.03 -25.94 30.55
C HIS A 766 23.35 -26.78 29.47
N ASN A 767 23.83 -28.01 29.29
CA ASN A 767 23.28 -29.00 28.35
C ASN A 767 23.29 -28.54 26.88
N ALA A 768 24.31 -27.79 26.46
CA ALA A 768 24.49 -27.45 25.04
C ALA A 768 24.78 -28.72 24.24
N ALA A 769 24.02 -29.01 23.17
CA ALA A 769 24.26 -30.18 22.32
C ALA A 769 24.62 -29.75 20.89
N LEU A 770 25.85 -30.08 20.49
CA LEU A 770 26.43 -29.81 19.18
C LEU A 770 26.50 -31.15 18.45
N THR A 771 25.75 -31.29 17.36
CA THR A 771 25.65 -32.53 16.59
C THR A 771 25.89 -32.22 15.12
N ASN A 772 26.87 -32.86 14.49
CA ASN A 772 27.20 -32.56 13.10
C ASN A 772 27.50 -31.06 12.88
N THR A 773 28.21 -30.44 13.83
CA THR A 773 28.58 -29.01 13.79
C THR A 773 30.00 -28.87 13.27
N THR A 774 30.26 -27.82 12.50
CA THR A 774 31.59 -27.50 11.98
C THR A 774 32.09 -26.18 12.52
N PHE A 775 33.31 -26.16 13.06
CA PHE A 775 34.07 -24.96 13.40
C PHE A 775 35.32 -24.92 12.52
N GLU A 776 35.40 -23.95 11.62
CA GLU A 776 36.50 -23.83 10.68
C GLU A 776 37.13 -22.44 10.71
N ASN A 777 38.46 -22.37 10.76
CA ASN A 777 39.23 -21.12 10.58
C ASN A 777 38.85 -20.00 11.56
N ASN A 778 38.21 -20.31 12.69
CA ASN A 778 37.83 -19.29 13.67
C ASN A 778 39.04 -18.88 14.51
N THR A 779 39.12 -17.61 14.86
CA THR A 779 40.30 -17.03 15.53
C THR A 779 39.92 -16.32 16.82
N ALA A 780 40.61 -16.63 17.91
CA ALA A 780 40.53 -15.91 19.17
C ALA A 780 41.89 -15.34 19.58
N ALA A 781 42.00 -14.04 19.89
CA ALA A 781 43.31 -13.47 20.25
C ALA A 781 43.85 -13.95 21.61
N ARG A 782 43.02 -14.60 22.46
CA ARG A 782 43.44 -15.20 23.72
C ARG A 782 43.13 -16.70 23.81
N LEU A 783 41.86 -17.11 23.92
CA LEU A 783 41.48 -18.49 24.27
C LEU A 783 40.35 -19.02 23.37
N GLY A 784 40.26 -20.32 23.09
CA GLY A 784 39.06 -20.90 22.48
C GLY A 784 38.79 -20.42 21.05
N GLY A 785 39.57 -20.84 20.05
CA GLY A 785 39.41 -20.38 18.66
C GLY A 785 38.05 -20.80 18.08
N GLY A 786 37.71 -22.08 18.16
CA GLY A 786 36.44 -22.64 17.72
C GLY A 786 35.33 -22.43 18.75
N ALA A 787 35.38 -23.17 19.87
CA ALA A 787 34.38 -23.10 20.93
C ALA A 787 34.98 -22.83 22.32
N TYR A 788 34.28 -22.06 23.15
CA TYR A 788 34.69 -21.73 24.53
C TYR A 788 33.56 -22.05 25.52
N PHE A 789 33.83 -22.85 26.54
CA PHE A 789 32.87 -23.25 27.58
C PHE A 789 33.34 -22.80 28.97
N GLU A 790 32.55 -21.95 29.62
CA GLU A 790 32.82 -21.39 30.95
C GLU A 790 31.72 -21.74 31.93
N SER A 791 32.07 -22.30 33.08
CA SER A 791 31.13 -22.61 34.16
C SER A 791 29.88 -23.37 33.68
N SER A 792 30.03 -24.16 32.62
CA SER A 792 28.96 -24.82 31.88
C SER A 792 28.91 -26.29 32.27
N THR A 793 27.73 -26.91 32.21
CA THR A 793 27.59 -28.33 32.56
C THR A 793 26.91 -29.12 31.45
N GLY A 794 27.25 -30.40 31.30
CA GLY A 794 26.51 -31.28 30.40
C GLY A 794 26.66 -30.99 28.90
N ALA A 795 27.70 -30.27 28.47
CA ALA A 795 27.93 -30.00 27.04
C ALA A 795 28.14 -31.32 26.28
N ALA A 796 27.35 -31.60 25.25
CA ALA A 796 27.42 -32.81 24.44
C ALA A 796 27.89 -32.45 23.02
N LEU A 797 29.08 -32.91 22.64
CA LEU A 797 29.65 -32.73 21.31
C LEU A 797 29.69 -34.10 20.64
N THR A 798 28.94 -34.23 19.55
CA THR A 798 28.84 -35.46 18.75
C THR A 798 29.00 -35.12 17.28
N ASP A 799 29.74 -35.93 16.53
CA ASP A 799 29.95 -35.74 15.09
C ASP A 799 30.45 -34.32 14.72
N THR A 800 31.16 -33.67 15.64
CA THR A 800 31.55 -32.26 15.50
C THR A 800 32.98 -32.15 14.98
N THR A 801 33.21 -31.25 14.02
CA THR A 801 34.52 -31.02 13.40
C THR A 801 35.07 -29.66 13.81
N PHE A 802 36.33 -29.65 14.27
CA PHE A 802 37.11 -28.44 14.54
C PHE A 802 38.37 -28.46 13.68
N THR A 803 38.45 -27.59 12.69
CA THR A 803 39.58 -27.53 11.74
C THR A 803 40.15 -26.13 11.67
N ASN A 804 41.48 -26.01 11.76
CA ASN A 804 42.23 -24.74 11.57
C ASN A 804 41.79 -23.57 12.46
N ASN A 805 41.15 -23.84 13.59
CA ASN A 805 40.79 -22.80 14.54
C ASN A 805 42.03 -22.42 15.38
N THR A 806 42.23 -21.14 15.62
CA THR A 806 43.44 -20.62 16.27
C THR A 806 43.12 -19.80 17.52
N ALA A 807 43.95 -19.99 18.54
CA ALA A 807 43.97 -19.15 19.72
C ALA A 807 45.42 -18.87 20.13
N THR A 808 45.75 -17.61 20.46
CA THR A 808 47.14 -17.23 20.75
C THR A 808 47.70 -17.91 22.01
N ILE A 809 46.86 -18.22 23.00
CA ILE A 809 47.29 -18.86 24.25
C ILE A 809 47.06 -20.37 24.18
N CYS A 810 45.81 -20.83 24.09
CA CYS A 810 45.47 -22.26 24.00
C CYS A 810 43.99 -22.50 23.63
N GLY A 811 43.68 -23.76 23.28
CA GLY A 811 42.32 -24.20 22.96
C GLY A 811 41.86 -23.71 21.59
N GLY A 812 42.70 -23.83 20.57
CA GLY A 812 42.36 -23.49 19.19
C GLY A 812 41.05 -24.14 18.75
N GLY A 813 40.91 -25.46 18.95
CA GLY A 813 39.64 -26.16 18.74
C GLY A 813 38.57 -25.81 19.79
N ALA A 814 38.78 -26.28 21.03
CA ALA A 814 37.85 -26.03 22.14
C ALA A 814 38.57 -25.70 23.46
N PHE A 815 37.94 -24.86 24.29
CA PHE A 815 38.43 -24.46 25.60
C PHE A 815 37.37 -24.67 26.69
N PHE A 816 37.74 -25.33 27.80
CA PHE A 816 36.85 -25.58 28.95
C PHE A 816 37.43 -25.00 30.24
N ILE A 817 36.64 -24.21 30.96
CA ILE A 817 37.02 -23.71 32.28
C ILE A 817 35.87 -23.85 33.28
N SER A 818 36.18 -24.42 34.45
CA SER A 818 35.21 -24.68 35.52
C SER A 818 33.93 -25.40 35.04
N SER A 819 34.05 -26.22 33.99
CA SER A 819 32.92 -26.84 33.30
C SER A 819 32.88 -28.34 33.55
N THR A 820 31.71 -28.93 33.81
CA THR A 820 31.63 -30.32 34.28
C THR A 820 30.65 -31.18 33.49
N GLY A 821 30.97 -32.47 33.37
CA GLY A 821 30.09 -33.44 32.70
C GLY A 821 29.97 -33.24 31.19
N ALA A 822 31.01 -32.70 30.52
CA ALA A 822 31.04 -32.69 29.06
C ALA A 822 31.04 -34.13 28.51
N VAL A 823 30.39 -34.37 27.37
CA VAL A 823 30.40 -35.65 26.64
C VAL A 823 30.87 -35.35 25.23
N ILE A 824 32.05 -35.82 24.86
CA ILE A 824 32.69 -35.55 23.57
C ILE A 824 32.94 -36.88 22.86
N THR A 825 32.20 -37.14 21.80
CA THR A 825 32.22 -38.44 21.11
C THR A 825 32.19 -38.26 19.61
N ASN A 826 32.92 -39.09 18.87
CA ASN A 826 32.98 -39.05 17.41
C ASN A 826 33.29 -37.66 16.83
N CYS A 827 34.12 -36.86 17.50
CA CYS A 827 34.52 -35.53 17.05
C CYS A 827 35.88 -35.57 16.35
N ARG A 828 36.13 -34.63 15.43
CA ARG A 828 37.41 -34.41 14.76
C ARG A 828 38.06 -33.14 15.28
N PHE A 829 39.23 -33.24 15.88
CA PHE A 829 40.03 -32.11 16.34
C PHE A 829 41.32 -32.02 15.51
N GLU A 830 41.38 -31.02 14.63
CA GLU A 830 42.50 -30.77 13.71
C GLU A 830 42.91 -29.29 13.78
N ASN A 831 43.54 -28.90 14.88
CA ASN A 831 43.91 -27.51 15.16
C ASN A 831 45.33 -27.45 15.70
N PRO A 832 46.02 -26.28 15.61
CA PRO A 832 47.35 -26.11 16.21
C PRO A 832 47.38 -26.40 17.71
N THR A 833 46.27 -26.10 18.40
CA THR A 833 45.99 -26.60 19.76
C THR A 833 44.55 -27.12 19.78
N ASN A 834 44.34 -28.37 20.18
CA ASN A 834 43.04 -29.03 20.08
C ASN A 834 42.12 -28.66 21.25
N ILE A 835 42.24 -29.34 22.40
CA ILE A 835 41.46 -29.02 23.60
C ILE A 835 42.37 -28.48 24.69
N PHE A 836 41.92 -27.44 25.39
CA PHE A 836 42.49 -27.05 26.67
C PHE A 836 41.41 -27.03 27.75
N ALA A 837 41.75 -27.52 28.95
CA ALA A 837 40.81 -27.57 30.07
C ALA A 837 41.45 -27.13 31.40
N GLU A 838 40.68 -26.42 32.21
CA GLU A 838 41.02 -26.03 33.58
C GLU A 838 39.84 -26.30 34.52
N ASN A 839 40.09 -26.97 35.65
CA ASN A 839 39.08 -27.30 36.67
C ASN A 839 37.79 -27.91 36.07
N SER A 840 37.94 -28.76 35.06
CA SER A 840 36.81 -29.27 34.28
C SER A 840 36.75 -30.80 34.29
N THR A 841 35.63 -31.37 33.87
CA THR A 841 35.45 -32.83 33.75
C THR A 841 34.61 -33.21 32.53
N GLY A 842 34.93 -34.33 31.91
CA GLY A 842 34.16 -34.86 30.79
C GLY A 842 34.45 -36.33 30.49
N VAL A 843 33.59 -36.91 29.66
CA VAL A 843 33.69 -38.24 29.07
C VAL A 843 34.04 -38.07 27.59
N LEU A 844 35.17 -38.63 27.17
CA LEU A 844 35.73 -38.41 25.83
C LEU A 844 35.53 -39.60 24.88
N ASN A 845 34.67 -40.55 25.22
CA ASN A 845 34.35 -41.67 24.35
C ASN A 845 32.96 -42.24 24.68
N ALA A 846 32.30 -42.76 23.66
CA ALA A 846 31.09 -43.56 23.80
C ALA A 846 31.43 -45.04 24.08
N THR A 847 30.40 -45.83 24.35
CA THR A 847 30.52 -47.29 24.28
C THR A 847 30.86 -47.71 22.87
N ARG A 848 31.87 -48.57 22.71
CA ARG A 848 32.24 -49.15 21.41
C ARG A 848 31.03 -49.85 20.79
N THR A 849 30.59 -49.36 19.63
CA THR A 849 29.45 -49.90 18.88
C THR A 849 29.78 -49.92 17.39
N ALA A 850 29.23 -50.88 16.64
CA ALA A 850 29.44 -50.93 15.20
C ALA A 850 28.73 -49.74 14.52
N GLY A 851 29.43 -49.05 13.63
CA GLY A 851 28.94 -47.84 12.96
C GLY A 851 30.10 -47.04 12.35
N THR A 852 29.84 -46.31 11.27
CA THR A 852 30.89 -45.52 10.63
C THR A 852 31.20 -44.30 11.49
N ASN A 853 32.47 -44.16 11.92
CA ASN A 853 32.93 -43.03 12.71
C ASN A 853 33.41 -41.86 11.83
N ILE A 854 33.75 -40.73 12.45
CA ILE A 854 34.16 -39.49 11.76
C ILE A 854 35.49 -39.62 10.99
N ALA A 855 36.27 -40.66 11.27
CA ALA A 855 37.48 -41.01 10.50
C ALA A 855 37.20 -41.97 9.34
N GLY A 856 35.94 -42.40 9.14
CA GLY A 856 35.54 -43.40 8.16
C GLY A 856 35.80 -44.86 8.60
N GLY A 857 36.12 -45.09 9.88
CA GLY A 857 36.33 -46.40 10.47
C GLY A 857 35.04 -47.11 10.89
N PRO A 858 35.07 -48.43 11.13
CA PRO A 858 33.88 -49.28 11.27
C PRO A 858 33.22 -49.29 12.66
N TYR A 859 33.83 -48.66 13.67
CA TYR A 859 33.29 -48.61 15.03
C TYR A 859 33.22 -47.17 15.54
N LEU A 860 32.07 -46.82 16.13
CA LEU A 860 31.92 -45.65 17.00
C LEU A 860 32.61 -45.94 18.33
N GLY A 861 33.29 -44.93 18.88
CA GLY A 861 34.09 -45.04 20.09
C GLY A 861 34.46 -43.66 20.62
N GLY A 862 35.73 -43.28 20.49
CA GLY A 862 36.27 -42.00 20.92
C GLY A 862 36.27 -40.92 19.85
N ASN A 863 37.33 -40.13 19.81
CA ASN A 863 37.48 -38.98 18.92
C ASN A 863 38.74 -39.10 18.04
N LEU A 864 38.78 -38.32 16.96
CA LEU A 864 39.91 -38.22 16.05
C LEU A 864 40.76 -36.98 16.41
N TRP A 865 42.05 -37.19 16.70
CA TRP A 865 42.96 -36.16 17.22
C TRP A 865 44.17 -35.95 16.32
N LEU A 866 44.26 -34.79 15.67
CA LEU A 866 45.26 -34.48 14.65
C LEU A 866 45.99 -33.16 14.96
N THR A 867 47.13 -32.94 14.33
CA THR A 867 47.88 -31.66 14.26
C THR A 867 48.51 -31.16 15.57
N ASP A 868 47.80 -31.14 16.70
CA ASP A 868 48.33 -30.64 17.99
C ASP A 868 49.48 -31.53 18.49
N PRO A 869 50.73 -31.04 18.60
CA PRO A 869 51.91 -31.83 19.01
C PRO A 869 51.79 -32.63 20.30
N THR A 870 50.83 -32.30 21.16
CA THR A 870 50.61 -32.93 22.47
C THR A 870 49.40 -33.87 22.52
N GLN A 871 48.51 -33.82 21.53
CA GLN A 871 47.23 -34.54 21.54
C GLN A 871 46.99 -35.37 20.29
N ASN A 872 47.89 -35.33 19.32
CA ASN A 872 47.76 -35.85 17.97
C ASN A 872 47.83 -37.39 17.81
N ILE A 873 47.43 -38.16 18.83
CA ILE A 873 47.61 -39.62 18.92
C ILE A 873 47.15 -40.41 17.68
N SER A 874 46.13 -39.92 16.98
CA SER A 874 45.48 -40.62 15.85
C SER A 874 46.38 -40.79 14.62
N GLU A 875 47.46 -40.02 14.48
CA GLU A 875 48.36 -40.11 13.32
C GLU A 875 49.45 -41.19 13.46
N TRP A 876 49.79 -41.62 14.68
CA TRP A 876 50.90 -42.58 14.89
C TRP A 876 50.60 -43.75 15.80
N CYS A 877 49.45 -43.78 16.47
CA CYS A 877 49.19 -44.88 17.37
C CYS A 877 48.95 -46.19 16.63
N ALA A 878 49.27 -47.29 17.29
CA ALA A 878 49.09 -48.62 16.74
C ALA A 878 47.61 -49.03 16.80
N ASP A 879 47.19 -49.74 15.76
CA ASP A 879 45.92 -50.46 15.67
C ASP A 879 46.26 -51.88 15.21
N ALA A 880 46.53 -52.74 16.19
CA ALA A 880 47.04 -54.08 15.94
C ALA A 880 45.98 -55.04 15.39
N ASP A 881 44.68 -54.78 15.64
CA ASP A 881 43.57 -55.60 15.18
C ASP A 881 42.80 -55.03 13.98
N PHE A 882 43.23 -53.85 13.48
CA PHE A 882 42.75 -53.16 12.29
C PHE A 882 41.26 -52.79 12.39
N ASP A 883 40.82 -52.48 13.61
CA ASP A 883 39.43 -52.13 13.91
C ASP A 883 39.17 -50.62 13.83
N GLY A 884 40.22 -49.81 13.61
CA GLY A 884 40.15 -48.35 13.49
C GLY A 884 40.09 -47.61 14.81
N ILE A 885 40.29 -48.30 15.94
CA ILE A 885 40.47 -47.73 17.27
C ILE A 885 41.93 -47.92 17.69
N CYS A 886 42.47 -46.88 18.30
CA CYS A 886 43.80 -46.86 18.85
C CYS A 886 43.92 -47.84 20.04
N ASP A 887 44.95 -48.68 20.06
CA ASP A 887 45.26 -49.56 21.20
C ASP A 887 45.73 -48.79 22.45
N GLN A 888 45.98 -47.48 22.30
CA GLN A 888 46.44 -46.58 23.35
C GLN A 888 45.36 -45.55 23.70
N THR A 889 45.26 -45.22 24.97
CA THR A 889 44.34 -44.18 25.45
C THR A 889 45.01 -42.81 25.40
N LEU A 890 44.23 -41.73 25.20
CA LEU A 890 44.70 -40.35 25.30
C LEU A 890 44.14 -39.67 26.55
N GLU A 891 45.00 -39.18 27.44
CA GLU A 891 44.59 -38.37 28.58
C GLU A 891 44.61 -36.88 28.20
N ILE A 892 43.48 -36.19 28.36
CA ILE A 892 43.38 -34.73 28.25
C ILE A 892 43.41 -34.14 29.66
N PRO A 893 44.48 -33.42 30.04
CA PRO A 893 44.65 -32.89 31.39
C PRO A 893 43.46 -32.03 31.83
N ASN A 894 43.00 -32.23 33.07
CA ASN A 894 41.88 -31.52 33.68
C ASN A 894 40.54 -31.64 32.91
N LEU A 895 40.36 -32.70 32.12
CA LEU A 895 39.09 -33.01 31.47
C LEU A 895 38.70 -34.48 31.61
N GLY A 896 39.49 -35.40 31.04
CA GLY A 896 39.16 -36.82 31.01
C GLY A 896 40.09 -37.63 30.12
N THR A 897 39.79 -38.91 29.97
CA THR A 897 40.55 -39.84 29.12
C THR A 897 39.67 -40.28 27.96
N ASP A 898 40.18 -40.16 26.73
CA ASP A 898 39.65 -40.88 25.58
C ASP A 898 40.20 -42.30 25.61
N ALA A 899 39.36 -43.25 26.01
CA ALA A 899 39.72 -44.66 26.11
C ALA A 899 39.67 -45.39 24.77
N LEU A 900 39.09 -44.77 23.73
CA LEU A 900 38.92 -45.36 22.41
C LEU A 900 39.28 -44.35 21.28
N PRO A 901 40.46 -43.69 21.29
CA PRO A 901 40.80 -42.73 20.25
C PRO A 901 40.72 -43.36 18.85
N LEU A 902 40.28 -42.60 17.86
CA LEU A 902 40.13 -43.09 16.49
C LEU A 902 41.47 -43.03 15.74
N VAL A 903 41.72 -43.98 14.86
CA VAL A 903 42.91 -43.98 13.98
C VAL A 903 42.64 -43.09 12.77
N TYR A 904 43.63 -42.29 12.36
CA TYR A 904 43.57 -41.56 11.09
C TYR A 904 43.91 -42.50 9.93
N GLY A 905 42.89 -43.07 9.28
CA GLY A 905 43.08 -44.12 8.29
C GLY A 905 42.00 -44.19 7.21
N GLY A 906 42.09 -45.21 6.37
CA GLY A 906 41.14 -45.52 5.29
C GLY A 906 40.84 -47.02 5.25
N THR A 907 39.71 -47.37 4.65
CA THR A 907 39.28 -48.75 4.48
C THR A 907 39.90 -49.34 3.21
N VAL A 908 40.45 -50.56 3.30
CA VAL A 908 40.93 -51.35 2.17
C VAL A 908 40.09 -52.62 2.05
N ALA A 909 39.37 -52.76 0.95
CA ALA A 909 38.57 -53.95 0.65
C ALA A 909 39.43 -54.98 -0.08
N VAL A 910 39.94 -55.98 0.63
CA VAL A 910 40.88 -56.97 0.09
C VAL A 910 40.12 -58.18 -0.44
N SER A 911 40.20 -58.45 -1.75
CA SER A 911 39.54 -59.58 -2.41
C SER A 911 40.52 -60.46 -3.19
N SER A 912 40.15 -61.73 -3.46
CA SER A 912 40.95 -62.57 -4.35
C SER A 912 40.14 -63.57 -5.17
N THR A 913 40.72 -64.03 -6.28
CA THR A 913 40.17 -65.10 -7.12
C THR A 913 41.19 -66.23 -7.26
N PRO A 914 40.88 -67.46 -6.78
CA PRO A 914 39.71 -67.84 -5.99
C PRO A 914 39.74 -67.29 -4.54
N ALA A 915 38.56 -67.12 -3.95
CA ALA A 915 38.35 -66.56 -2.61
C ALA A 915 38.91 -67.45 -1.47
N GLY A 916 39.06 -66.86 -0.28
CA GLY A 916 39.49 -67.56 0.94
C GLY A 916 41.00 -67.52 1.23
N ALA A 917 41.78 -66.69 0.52
CA ALA A 917 43.20 -66.54 0.79
C ALA A 917 43.44 -65.80 2.13
N SER A 918 44.42 -66.20 2.93
CA SER A 918 44.80 -65.49 4.16
C SER A 918 45.43 -64.13 3.84
N VAL A 919 45.02 -63.06 4.52
CA VAL A 919 45.51 -61.69 4.28
C VAL A 919 46.61 -61.34 5.28
N HIS A 920 47.70 -60.73 4.81
CA HIS A 920 48.75 -60.15 5.64
C HIS A 920 48.97 -58.69 5.23
N VAL A 921 49.12 -57.81 6.21
CA VAL A 921 49.39 -56.38 6.05
C VAL A 921 50.77 -56.11 6.65
N ASP A 922 51.67 -55.51 5.87
CA ASP A 922 53.05 -55.17 6.28
C ASP A 922 53.83 -56.36 6.86
N GLY A 923 53.55 -57.56 6.33
CA GLY A 923 54.16 -58.80 6.77
C GLY A 923 53.53 -59.44 8.01
N VAL A 924 52.53 -58.81 8.63
CA VAL A 924 51.76 -59.32 9.77
C VAL A 924 50.51 -60.03 9.29
N ASN A 925 50.28 -61.26 9.75
CA ASN A 925 49.05 -62.02 9.44
C ASN A 925 47.86 -61.40 10.18
N THR A 926 46.82 -60.97 9.44
CA THR A 926 45.64 -60.32 10.03
C THR A 926 44.63 -61.31 10.60
N THR A 927 44.86 -62.63 10.45
CA THR A 927 43.92 -63.73 10.73
C THR A 927 42.64 -63.74 9.88
N ARG A 928 42.48 -62.78 8.97
CA ARG A 928 41.33 -62.65 8.08
C ARG A 928 41.62 -63.31 6.73
N THR A 929 40.57 -63.75 6.04
CA THR A 929 40.65 -64.19 4.65
C THR A 929 40.16 -63.10 3.69
N THR A 930 40.51 -63.20 2.41
CA THR A 930 40.04 -62.28 1.36
C THR A 930 38.52 -62.25 1.27
N ASP A 931 38.00 -61.19 0.65
CA ASP A 931 36.61 -60.72 0.73
C ASP A 931 36.30 -60.12 2.11
N THR A 932 37.25 -59.33 2.61
CA THR A 932 37.20 -58.65 3.90
C THR A 932 37.56 -57.17 3.78
N PHE A 933 37.15 -56.37 4.76
CA PHE A 933 37.54 -54.98 4.92
C PHE A 933 38.54 -54.84 6.06
N LEU A 934 39.60 -54.07 5.82
CA LEU A 934 40.61 -53.70 6.80
C LEU A 934 40.65 -52.18 6.91
N TYR A 935 40.57 -51.62 8.11
CA TYR A 935 40.85 -50.21 8.30
C TYR A 935 42.35 -50.07 8.57
N LEU A 936 43.05 -49.31 7.74
CA LEU A 936 44.50 -49.14 7.81
C LEU A 936 44.84 -47.66 8.02
N PRO A 937 45.90 -47.33 8.77
CA PRO A 937 46.40 -45.96 8.88
C PRO A 937 46.68 -45.31 7.52
N VAL A 938 46.75 -43.98 7.47
CA VAL A 938 47.18 -43.27 6.24
C VAL A 938 48.64 -43.60 5.94
N GLY A 939 48.93 -43.97 4.70
CA GLY A 939 50.27 -44.29 4.24
C GLY A 939 50.34 -45.48 3.29
N ASP A 940 51.56 -45.87 2.94
CA ASP A 940 51.81 -47.02 2.07
C ASP A 940 51.80 -48.33 2.89
N HIS A 941 50.88 -49.22 2.57
CA HIS A 941 50.75 -50.54 3.19
C HIS A 941 51.00 -51.65 2.18
N THR A 942 51.78 -52.65 2.57
CA THR A 942 52.08 -53.81 1.74
C THR A 942 51.11 -54.94 2.05
N ILE A 943 50.20 -55.23 1.12
CA ILE A 943 49.24 -56.33 1.27
C ILE A 943 49.76 -57.57 0.54
N THR A 944 49.71 -58.70 1.23
CA THR A 944 50.00 -60.01 0.66
C THR A 944 48.87 -60.97 1.00
N VAL A 945 48.50 -61.85 0.06
CA VAL A 945 47.49 -62.87 0.29
C VAL A 945 48.10 -64.25 0.09
N SER A 946 47.72 -65.28 0.85
CA SER A 946 48.25 -66.63 0.60
C SER A 946 47.16 -67.69 0.70
N LEU A 947 47.07 -68.53 -0.34
CA LEU A 947 46.11 -69.63 -0.43
C LEU A 947 46.84 -70.92 -0.79
N ALA A 948 46.63 -71.97 0.01
CA ALA A 948 47.26 -73.26 -0.22
C ALA A 948 46.90 -73.81 -1.61
N GLY A 949 47.91 -74.22 -2.39
CA GLY A 949 47.75 -74.72 -3.76
C GLY A 949 47.81 -73.66 -4.87
N TYR A 950 47.99 -72.38 -4.50
CA TYR A 950 48.11 -71.25 -5.44
C TYR A 950 49.41 -70.44 -5.19
N VAL A 951 49.93 -69.83 -6.25
CA VAL A 951 51.05 -68.88 -6.26
C VAL A 951 50.49 -67.47 -6.10
N THR A 952 50.92 -66.78 -5.04
CA THR A 952 50.65 -65.36 -4.82
C THR A 952 51.53 -64.51 -5.75
N PRO A 953 50.96 -63.59 -6.56
CA PRO A 953 51.76 -62.58 -7.25
C PRO A 953 52.48 -61.70 -6.22
N ALA A 954 53.69 -61.22 -6.51
CA ALA A 954 54.52 -60.42 -5.59
C ALA A 954 53.74 -59.43 -4.70
N ASN A 955 54.25 -59.18 -3.48
CA ASN A 955 53.71 -58.21 -2.53
C ASN A 955 53.27 -56.92 -3.24
N ARG A 956 52.03 -56.47 -3.01
CA ARG A 956 51.50 -55.27 -3.65
C ARG A 956 51.28 -54.19 -2.60
N THR A 957 51.79 -52.99 -2.88
CA THR A 957 51.58 -51.82 -2.02
C THR A 957 50.27 -51.12 -2.40
N VAL A 958 49.49 -50.73 -1.39
CA VAL A 958 48.34 -49.84 -1.48
C VAL A 958 48.66 -48.57 -0.71
N THR A 959 48.47 -47.41 -1.33
CA THR A 959 48.55 -46.12 -0.62
C THR A 959 47.17 -45.82 -0.06
N VAL A 960 47.04 -45.83 1.26
CA VAL A 960 45.81 -45.57 1.99
C VAL A 960 45.67 -44.07 2.22
N VAL A 961 44.55 -43.52 1.77
CA VAL A 961 44.16 -42.13 2.00
C VAL A 961 43.03 -42.10 3.03
N SER A 962 43.04 -41.12 3.94
CA SER A 962 42.06 -41.07 5.02
C SER A 962 40.62 -41.05 4.50
N GLY A 963 39.72 -41.77 5.17
CA GLY A 963 38.30 -41.82 4.86
C GLY A 963 37.93 -42.53 3.56
N THR A 964 38.90 -42.99 2.75
CA THR A 964 38.63 -43.65 1.47
C THR A 964 38.36 -45.14 1.64
N ASN A 965 37.54 -45.72 0.75
CA ASN A 965 37.39 -47.17 0.61
C ASN A 965 38.09 -47.65 -0.67
N THR A 966 39.27 -48.23 -0.53
CA THR A 966 40.12 -48.64 -1.63
C THR A 966 39.92 -50.14 -1.93
N PRO A 967 39.30 -50.51 -3.05
CA PRO A 967 39.23 -51.92 -3.46
C PRO A 967 40.62 -52.41 -3.89
N PHE A 968 41.03 -53.56 -3.35
CA PHE A 968 42.36 -54.11 -3.56
C PHE A 968 42.31 -55.64 -3.82
N SER A 969 42.27 -56.01 -5.10
CA SER A 969 42.04 -57.39 -5.53
C SER A 969 43.29 -58.14 -5.98
N PHE A 970 43.32 -59.45 -5.75
CA PHE A 970 44.40 -60.36 -6.18
C PHE A 970 43.88 -61.49 -7.08
N SER A 971 44.58 -61.78 -8.17
CA SER A 971 44.31 -62.98 -9.00
C SER A 971 45.39 -64.03 -8.75
N LEU A 972 45.03 -65.16 -8.14
CA LEU A 972 45.97 -66.20 -7.73
C LEU A 972 46.08 -67.28 -8.81
N GLN A 973 47.30 -67.73 -9.09
CA GLN A 973 47.56 -68.74 -10.13
C GLN A 973 47.79 -70.12 -9.48
N PRO A 974 47.12 -71.21 -9.88
CA PRO A 974 47.34 -72.53 -9.29
C PRO A 974 48.78 -73.03 -9.50
N VAL A 975 49.36 -73.72 -8.50
CA VAL A 975 50.71 -74.29 -8.58
C VAL A 975 50.71 -75.51 -9.54
N PRO A 976 51.51 -75.53 -10.63
CA PRO A 976 51.47 -76.61 -11.61
C PRO A 976 52.05 -77.93 -11.07
N THR A 977 51.30 -79.03 -11.16
CA THR A 977 51.73 -80.40 -10.82
C THR A 977 51.23 -81.39 -11.90
N PRO A 978 51.99 -82.45 -12.28
CA PRO A 978 51.82 -83.14 -13.58
C PRO A 978 50.66 -84.16 -13.64
N THR A 979 50.09 -84.34 -14.84
CA THR A 979 48.97 -85.24 -15.19
C THR A 979 49.40 -86.72 -15.25
N PRO A 980 48.50 -87.69 -14.91
CA PRO A 980 47.69 -88.36 -15.94
C PRO A 980 46.20 -88.58 -15.58
N THR A 981 45.39 -88.66 -16.65
CA THR A 981 43.94 -88.94 -16.86
C THR A 981 43.61 -90.47 -16.72
N PRO A 982 42.38 -91.04 -16.93
CA PRO A 982 40.98 -90.53 -17.06
C PRO A 982 39.80 -91.40 -16.45
N THR A 983 38.57 -90.83 -16.49
CA THR A 983 37.16 -91.41 -16.62
C THR A 983 36.52 -92.34 -15.55
N PRO A 984 35.16 -92.55 -15.49
CA PRO A 984 34.00 -91.89 -16.13
C PRO A 984 32.78 -91.57 -15.19
N THR A 985 31.79 -90.87 -15.78
CA THR A 985 30.42 -90.46 -15.32
C THR A 985 29.47 -91.63 -14.96
N PRO A 986 28.33 -91.43 -14.25
CA PRO A 986 27.06 -91.05 -14.92
C PRO A 986 26.10 -90.09 -14.16
N THR A 987 25.31 -89.38 -14.96
CA THR A 987 24.06 -88.57 -14.77
C THR A 987 22.84 -89.48 -14.42
N PRO A 988 21.53 -89.06 -14.34
CA PRO A 988 20.76 -87.81 -14.02
C PRO A 988 19.72 -88.07 -12.86
N THR A 989 18.84 -87.18 -12.36
CA THR A 989 17.58 -86.65 -12.98
C THR A 989 16.72 -85.86 -11.95
N GLN A 990 16.26 -84.65 -12.33
CA GLN A 990 14.96 -83.94 -12.10
C GLN A 990 14.30 -83.62 -10.72
N THR A 991 14.13 -82.29 -10.49
CA THR A 991 12.90 -81.46 -10.16
C THR A 991 12.10 -81.64 -8.85
N PRO A 992 11.20 -80.70 -8.41
CA PRO A 992 10.94 -79.28 -8.79
C PRO A 992 10.66 -78.28 -7.59
N HIS A 993 10.39 -77.02 -7.95
CA HIS A 993 9.69 -75.93 -7.19
C HIS A 993 10.55 -75.04 -6.25
N SER A 994 10.42 -73.70 -6.16
CA SER A 994 9.61 -72.69 -6.86
C SER A 994 9.87 -71.27 -6.28
N HIS A 995 9.60 -70.22 -7.08
CA HIS A 995 9.38 -68.78 -6.74
C HIS A 995 10.60 -67.94 -6.30
N SER A 996 10.73 -66.64 -6.58
CA SER A 996 10.10 -65.69 -7.50
C SER A 996 10.77 -64.33 -7.23
N SER A 997 11.41 -63.75 -8.24
CA SER A 997 11.45 -62.31 -8.60
C SER A 997 11.25 -61.23 -7.52
N GLY A 998 12.23 -60.33 -7.42
CA GLY A 998 12.08 -59.02 -6.80
C GLY A 998 13.07 -58.04 -7.42
N GLY A 999 12.78 -57.57 -8.63
CA GLY A 999 13.43 -56.41 -9.21
C GLY A 999 12.85 -55.16 -8.57
N GLY A 1000 13.70 -54.39 -7.89
CA GLY A 1000 13.42 -52.99 -7.55
C GLY A 1000 13.92 -52.14 -8.71
N HIS A 1001 12.99 -51.45 -9.38
CA HIS A 1001 13.29 -50.38 -10.31
C HIS A 1001 14.08 -49.29 -9.58
N SER A 1002 15.27 -48.96 -10.06
CA SER A 1002 15.92 -47.68 -9.80
C SER A 1002 15.34 -46.65 -10.76
N ASP A 1003 14.95 -45.47 -10.27
CA ASP A 1003 14.43 -44.33 -11.07
C ASP A 1003 15.50 -43.62 -11.92
N VAL A 1004 16.60 -44.33 -12.22
CA VAL A 1004 17.76 -43.84 -12.97
C VAL A 1004 17.86 -44.60 -14.28
N SER A 1005 17.81 -43.88 -15.40
CA SER A 1005 18.06 -44.40 -16.74
C SER A 1005 19.50 -44.11 -17.14
N ALA A 1006 20.21 -45.07 -17.75
CA ALA A 1006 21.60 -44.89 -18.18
C ALA A 1006 21.84 -45.40 -19.61
N GLY A 1007 22.59 -44.64 -20.40
CA GLY A 1007 22.95 -44.97 -21.78
C GLY A 1007 24.45 -44.81 -22.04
N THR A 1008 25.02 -45.64 -22.93
CA THR A 1008 26.43 -45.53 -23.33
C THR A 1008 26.61 -45.59 -24.84
N ALA A 1009 27.56 -44.81 -25.36
CA ALA A 1009 27.98 -44.84 -26.76
C ALA A 1009 29.49 -44.68 -26.84
N SER A 1010 30.14 -45.39 -27.75
CA SER A 1010 31.59 -45.37 -27.90
C SER A 1010 31.99 -45.01 -29.33
N ASN A 1011 33.14 -44.35 -29.47
CA ASN A 1011 33.74 -43.93 -30.73
C ASN A 1011 32.82 -43.04 -31.59
N ILE A 1012 32.29 -41.97 -31.02
CA ILE A 1012 31.52 -40.98 -31.77
C ILE A 1012 32.51 -40.07 -32.51
N PRO A 1013 32.59 -40.10 -33.85
CA PRO A 1013 33.50 -39.22 -34.59
C PRO A 1013 33.07 -37.75 -34.47
N ALA A 1014 33.97 -36.81 -34.74
CA ALA A 1014 33.61 -35.39 -34.79
C ALA A 1014 32.47 -35.14 -35.79
N GLY A 1015 31.40 -34.48 -35.35
CA GLY A 1015 30.13 -34.28 -36.08
C GLY A 1015 29.19 -35.49 -36.04
N GLY A 1016 29.56 -36.60 -35.40
CA GLY A 1016 28.73 -37.78 -35.21
C GLY A 1016 27.67 -37.57 -34.11
N HIS A 1017 26.52 -38.24 -34.27
CA HIS A 1017 25.39 -38.17 -33.35
C HIS A 1017 25.13 -39.53 -32.68
N ALA A 1018 24.82 -39.51 -31.39
CA ALA A 1018 24.29 -40.66 -30.65
C ALA A 1018 23.01 -40.25 -29.90
N SER A 1019 22.02 -41.13 -29.84
CA SER A 1019 20.82 -40.93 -29.02
C SER A 1019 20.66 -42.04 -27.99
N PHE A 1020 20.12 -41.67 -26.84
CA PHE A 1020 19.92 -42.53 -25.68
C PHE A 1020 18.45 -42.49 -25.29
N ALA A 1021 17.75 -43.62 -25.41
CA ALA A 1021 16.39 -43.74 -24.92
C ALA A 1021 16.37 -43.72 -23.39
N VAL A 1022 15.47 -42.94 -22.81
CA VAL A 1022 15.32 -42.75 -21.36
C VAL A 1022 14.04 -43.45 -20.91
N GLN A 1023 14.10 -44.11 -19.74
CA GLN A 1023 12.95 -44.75 -19.11
C GLN A 1023 12.76 -44.18 -17.70
N GLY A 1024 11.51 -43.86 -17.34
CA GLY A 1024 11.15 -43.40 -16.00
C GLY A 1024 11.11 -41.88 -15.80
N SER A 1025 11.37 -41.10 -16.85
CA SER A 1025 11.31 -39.63 -16.87
C SER A 1025 10.36 -39.13 -17.96
N ALA A 1026 9.93 -37.86 -17.87
CA ALA A 1026 9.25 -37.14 -18.95
C ALA A 1026 10.15 -36.99 -20.19
N ILE A 1027 11.47 -36.91 -19.99
CA ILE A 1027 12.47 -37.02 -21.06
C ILE A 1027 12.48 -38.46 -21.54
N SER A 1028 12.21 -38.63 -22.83
CA SER A 1028 12.10 -39.94 -23.50
C SER A 1028 13.36 -40.30 -24.30
N GLU A 1029 14.14 -39.30 -24.73
CA GLU A 1029 15.40 -39.50 -25.43
C GLU A 1029 16.33 -38.30 -25.24
N VAL A 1030 17.62 -38.56 -25.06
CA VAL A 1030 18.69 -37.55 -25.06
C VAL A 1030 19.61 -37.79 -26.25
N GLY A 1031 19.81 -36.77 -27.08
CA GLY A 1031 20.74 -36.77 -28.21
C GLY A 1031 22.02 -36.00 -27.89
N VAL A 1032 23.17 -36.51 -28.34
CA VAL A 1032 24.46 -35.84 -28.27
C VAL A 1032 25.11 -35.77 -29.64
N THR A 1033 25.60 -34.59 -30.02
CA THR A 1033 26.43 -34.39 -31.20
C THR A 1033 27.86 -34.08 -30.76
N ALA A 1034 28.83 -34.88 -31.19
CA ALA A 1034 30.22 -34.70 -30.79
C ALA A 1034 30.89 -33.56 -31.58
N GLY A 1035 31.56 -32.61 -30.90
CA GLY A 1035 32.34 -31.54 -31.54
C GLY A 1035 33.72 -32.00 -31.97
N GLU A 1036 34.27 -32.98 -31.26
CA GLU A 1036 35.49 -33.71 -31.59
C GLU A 1036 35.25 -35.23 -31.52
N THR A 1037 36.28 -36.05 -31.73
CA THR A 1037 36.10 -37.51 -31.61
C THR A 1037 36.03 -37.90 -30.14
N VAL A 1038 34.87 -38.41 -29.69
CA VAL A 1038 34.62 -38.81 -28.31
C VAL A 1038 34.76 -40.33 -28.18
N PRO A 1039 35.77 -40.83 -27.42
CA PRO A 1039 36.02 -42.27 -27.28
C PRO A 1039 34.87 -43.02 -26.61
N GLU A 1040 34.26 -42.41 -25.59
CA GLU A 1040 33.15 -43.00 -24.85
C GLU A 1040 32.33 -41.91 -24.15
N VAL A 1041 31.01 -42.08 -24.20
CA VAL A 1041 30.02 -41.29 -23.47
C VAL A 1041 29.23 -42.25 -22.60
N LEU A 1042 29.07 -41.92 -21.32
CA LEU A 1042 28.09 -42.51 -20.43
C LEU A 1042 27.19 -41.36 -19.95
N LEU A 1043 25.88 -41.52 -20.08
CA LEU A 1043 24.91 -40.52 -19.65
C LEU A 1043 23.90 -41.17 -18.71
N THR A 1044 23.57 -40.50 -17.61
CA THR A 1044 22.48 -40.87 -16.71
C THR A 1044 21.41 -39.80 -16.69
N VAL A 1045 20.15 -40.21 -16.63
CA VAL A 1045 19.00 -39.34 -16.38
C VAL A 1045 18.30 -39.85 -15.13
N GLU A 1046 18.15 -38.98 -14.14
CA GLU A 1046 17.48 -39.25 -12.89
C GLU A 1046 16.44 -38.17 -12.63
N ARG A 1047 15.24 -38.56 -12.20
CA ARG A 1047 14.21 -37.61 -11.83
C ARG A 1047 14.68 -36.84 -10.59
N GLY A 1048 14.88 -35.54 -10.75
CA GLY A 1048 15.35 -34.64 -9.71
C GLY A 1048 14.21 -33.94 -8.97
N GLY A 1049 14.59 -32.99 -8.13
CA GLY A 1049 13.69 -32.03 -7.51
C GLY A 1049 14.26 -30.62 -7.63
N LEU A 1050 13.45 -29.62 -7.28
CA LEU A 1050 13.93 -28.24 -7.18
C LEU A 1050 15.08 -28.18 -6.17
N PRO A 1051 16.27 -27.64 -6.54
CA PRO A 1051 17.36 -27.49 -5.59
C PRO A 1051 16.95 -26.58 -4.42
N SER A 1052 17.42 -26.91 -3.22
CA SER A 1052 17.12 -26.10 -2.03
C SER A 1052 17.59 -24.66 -2.23
N GLY A 1053 16.71 -23.68 -1.98
CA GLY A 1053 17.01 -22.25 -2.10
C GLY A 1053 17.00 -21.69 -3.53
N VAL A 1054 16.46 -22.42 -4.51
CA VAL A 1054 16.29 -21.93 -5.89
C VAL A 1054 14.80 -21.87 -6.23
N ASP A 1055 14.32 -20.75 -6.74
CA ASP A 1055 12.92 -20.63 -7.20
C ASP A 1055 12.66 -21.53 -8.42
N ALA A 1056 11.43 -22.02 -8.55
CA ALA A 1056 11.01 -22.74 -9.74
C ALA A 1056 11.03 -21.81 -10.97
N PRO A 1057 11.50 -22.28 -12.14
CA PRO A 1057 11.70 -21.41 -13.30
C PRO A 1057 10.43 -21.08 -14.11
N ALA A 1058 9.27 -21.63 -13.75
CA ALA A 1058 8.02 -21.47 -14.49
C ALA A 1058 6.81 -21.46 -13.54
N ASP A 1059 5.69 -20.90 -13.99
CA ASP A 1059 4.43 -20.81 -13.23
C ASP A 1059 3.94 -22.19 -12.76
N ALA A 1060 4.14 -23.23 -13.58
CA ALA A 1060 4.01 -24.62 -13.17
C ALA A 1060 5.12 -25.47 -13.80
N VAL A 1061 5.72 -26.34 -12.98
CA VAL A 1061 6.74 -27.30 -13.44
C VAL A 1061 6.14 -28.70 -13.47
N TYR A 1062 6.28 -29.37 -14.61
CA TYR A 1062 5.82 -30.75 -14.82
C TYR A 1062 6.77 -31.75 -14.18
N GLU A 1063 8.08 -31.62 -14.46
CA GLU A 1063 9.10 -32.54 -13.95
C GLU A 1063 10.48 -31.85 -13.90
N TYR A 1064 11.30 -32.27 -12.94
CA TYR A 1064 12.73 -31.92 -12.87
C TYR A 1064 13.55 -33.17 -13.20
N ASP A 1065 14.60 -33.03 -14.01
CA ASP A 1065 15.43 -34.15 -14.46
C ASP A 1065 16.92 -33.75 -14.40
N GLU A 1066 17.70 -34.48 -13.61
CA GLU A 1066 19.16 -34.35 -13.57
C GLU A 1066 19.75 -35.22 -14.68
N VAL A 1067 20.43 -34.59 -15.64
CA VAL A 1067 21.15 -35.31 -16.70
C VAL A 1067 22.65 -35.16 -16.44
N THR A 1068 23.32 -36.26 -16.10
CA THR A 1068 24.75 -36.25 -15.79
C THR A 1068 25.56 -36.92 -16.89
N LEU A 1069 26.56 -36.20 -17.39
CA LEU A 1069 27.48 -36.66 -18.41
C LEU A 1069 28.77 -37.20 -17.77
N TYR A 1070 29.13 -38.43 -18.11
CA TYR A 1070 30.34 -39.11 -17.64
C TYR A 1070 31.23 -39.51 -18.83
N ARG A 1071 32.54 -39.60 -18.56
CA ARG A 1071 33.59 -40.03 -19.51
C ARG A 1071 33.89 -39.07 -20.67
N THR A 1072 33.14 -37.97 -20.76
CA THR A 1072 33.43 -36.80 -21.61
C THR A 1072 32.97 -35.52 -20.89
N THR A 1073 33.07 -34.35 -21.52
CA THR A 1073 32.64 -33.05 -20.98
C THR A 1073 31.78 -32.29 -21.98
N ASP A 1074 30.99 -31.32 -21.51
CA ASP A 1074 30.16 -30.47 -22.38
C ASP A 1074 30.99 -29.78 -23.48
N ALA A 1075 32.24 -29.41 -23.19
CA ALA A 1075 33.16 -28.78 -24.15
C ALA A 1075 33.55 -29.67 -25.34
N ALA A 1076 33.45 -31.00 -25.21
CA ALA A 1076 33.71 -31.94 -26.30
C ALA A 1076 32.50 -32.16 -27.22
N LEU A 1077 31.33 -31.59 -26.87
CA LEU A 1077 30.08 -31.69 -27.62
C LEU A 1077 29.84 -30.43 -28.47
N ALA A 1078 29.25 -30.62 -29.65
CA ALA A 1078 28.77 -29.54 -30.51
C ALA A 1078 27.32 -29.14 -30.22
N GLY A 1079 26.59 -29.98 -29.47
CA GLY A 1079 25.22 -29.71 -29.03
C GLY A 1079 24.52 -30.96 -28.48
N ALA A 1080 23.45 -30.74 -27.72
CA ALA A 1080 22.60 -31.78 -27.18
C ALA A 1080 21.11 -31.49 -27.43
N SER A 1081 20.28 -32.54 -27.50
CA SER A 1081 18.84 -32.41 -27.67
C SER A 1081 18.08 -33.25 -26.63
N LEU A 1082 17.00 -32.72 -26.08
CA LEU A 1082 16.11 -33.39 -25.13
C LEU A 1082 14.74 -33.58 -25.77
N ASN A 1083 14.31 -34.83 -25.95
CA ASN A 1083 12.98 -35.17 -26.48
C ASN A 1083 12.07 -35.61 -25.34
N PHE A 1084 10.93 -34.96 -25.15
CA PHE A 1084 10.00 -35.23 -24.03
C PHE A 1084 8.54 -35.08 -24.47
N THR A 1085 7.60 -35.57 -23.65
CA THR A 1085 6.16 -35.50 -23.95
C THR A 1085 5.38 -35.02 -22.73
N ILE A 1086 4.48 -34.06 -22.92
CA ILE A 1086 3.57 -33.54 -21.88
C ILE A 1086 2.15 -34.04 -22.13
N PRO A 1087 1.48 -34.64 -21.13
CA PRO A 1087 0.08 -35.06 -21.25
C PRO A 1087 -0.86 -33.86 -21.45
N LYS A 1088 -1.83 -34.00 -22.37
CA LYS A 1088 -2.86 -32.96 -22.60
C LYS A 1088 -3.63 -32.61 -21.33
N ALA A 1089 -3.94 -33.62 -20.52
CA ALA A 1089 -4.65 -33.44 -19.26
C ALA A 1089 -3.91 -32.53 -18.27
N TRP A 1090 -2.57 -32.59 -18.24
CA TRP A 1090 -1.78 -31.75 -17.33
C TRP A 1090 -1.82 -30.28 -17.76
N LEU A 1091 -1.72 -30.00 -19.06
CA LEU A 1091 -1.85 -28.65 -19.61
C LEU A 1091 -3.25 -28.08 -19.37
N GLU A 1092 -4.30 -28.89 -19.57
CA GLU A 1092 -5.69 -28.49 -19.31
C GLU A 1092 -5.96 -28.19 -17.84
N GLU A 1093 -5.44 -29.00 -16.92
CA GLU A 1093 -5.57 -28.80 -15.47
C GLU A 1093 -4.95 -27.47 -15.01
N HIS A 1094 -3.84 -27.07 -15.62
CA HIS A 1094 -3.09 -25.87 -15.27
C HIS A 1094 -3.39 -24.65 -16.16
N GLY A 1095 -4.27 -24.81 -17.17
CA GLY A 1095 -4.72 -23.71 -18.03
C GLY A 1095 -3.70 -23.22 -19.06
N PHE A 1096 -2.74 -24.06 -19.46
CA PHE A 1096 -1.69 -23.71 -20.42
C PHE A 1096 -1.97 -24.27 -21.82
N ALA A 1097 -1.52 -23.56 -22.86
CA ALA A 1097 -1.46 -24.06 -24.23
C ALA A 1097 -0.09 -24.73 -24.49
N PRO A 1098 0.06 -25.67 -25.44
CA PRO A 1098 1.34 -26.35 -25.69
C PRO A 1098 2.47 -25.37 -26.05
N GLU A 1099 2.17 -24.22 -26.65
CA GLU A 1099 3.15 -23.17 -26.93
C GLU A 1099 3.74 -22.48 -25.67
N ASN A 1100 3.13 -22.67 -24.50
CA ASN A 1100 3.64 -22.14 -23.23
C ASN A 1100 4.74 -23.02 -22.62
N VAL A 1101 4.97 -24.22 -23.15
CA VAL A 1101 5.92 -25.19 -22.59
C VAL A 1101 7.37 -24.80 -22.95
N VAL A 1102 8.21 -24.69 -21.93
CA VAL A 1102 9.63 -24.33 -22.05
C VAL A 1102 10.46 -25.25 -21.15
N VAL A 1103 11.62 -25.71 -21.64
CA VAL A 1103 12.62 -26.38 -20.82
C VAL A 1103 13.64 -25.37 -20.32
N TYR A 1104 13.99 -25.43 -19.04
CA TYR A 1104 15.01 -24.61 -18.43
C TYR A 1104 16.18 -25.47 -18.00
N ARG A 1105 17.40 -24.95 -18.17
CA ARG A 1105 18.65 -25.54 -17.67
C ARG A 1105 19.15 -24.73 -16.47
N TYR A 1106 19.45 -25.39 -15.36
CA TYR A 1106 20.10 -24.74 -14.23
C TYR A 1106 21.62 -24.73 -14.44
N HIS A 1107 22.22 -23.54 -14.50
CA HIS A 1107 23.67 -23.36 -14.50
C HIS A 1107 24.05 -21.98 -13.99
N ASP A 1108 25.29 -21.83 -13.48
CA ASP A 1108 25.81 -20.57 -12.93
C ASP A 1108 24.91 -19.91 -11.86
N GLY A 1109 24.18 -20.74 -11.10
CA GLY A 1109 23.29 -20.29 -10.02
C GLY A 1109 21.90 -19.83 -10.47
N ALA A 1110 21.56 -19.92 -11.76
CA ALA A 1110 20.28 -19.46 -12.30
C ALA A 1110 19.65 -20.44 -13.31
N TRP A 1111 18.36 -20.25 -13.56
CA TRP A 1111 17.64 -20.98 -14.61
C TRP A 1111 17.72 -20.24 -15.94
N HIS A 1112 18.01 -20.98 -17.01
CA HIS A 1112 18.13 -20.46 -18.36
C HIS A 1112 17.15 -21.19 -19.28
N ALA A 1113 16.22 -20.47 -19.87
CA ALA A 1113 15.27 -21.03 -20.84
C ALA A 1113 16.00 -21.53 -22.10
N LEU A 1114 15.62 -22.72 -22.56
CA LEU A 1114 16.16 -23.34 -23.77
C LEU A 1114 15.18 -23.21 -24.94
N PRO A 1115 15.69 -23.08 -26.18
CA PRO A 1115 14.86 -23.21 -27.37
C PRO A 1115 14.09 -24.52 -27.34
N THR A 1116 12.77 -24.43 -27.23
CA THR A 1116 11.86 -25.59 -27.09
C THR A 1116 10.86 -25.56 -28.25
N HIS A 1117 10.72 -26.69 -28.95
CA HIS A 1117 9.91 -26.82 -30.14
C HIS A 1117 8.93 -27.99 -30.03
N ILE A 1118 7.67 -27.76 -30.39
CA ILE A 1118 6.68 -28.82 -30.54
C ILE A 1118 7.04 -29.62 -31.81
N VAL A 1119 7.22 -30.94 -31.67
CA VAL A 1119 7.60 -31.84 -32.78
C VAL A 1119 6.52 -32.86 -33.12
N GLY A 1120 5.50 -33.02 -32.27
CA GLY A 1120 4.39 -33.92 -32.55
C GLY A 1120 3.23 -33.79 -31.56
N GLU A 1121 2.10 -34.37 -31.93
CA GLU A 1121 0.91 -34.46 -31.10
C GLU A 1121 0.26 -35.83 -31.35
N ASP A 1122 -0.18 -36.50 -30.30
CA ASP A 1122 -1.00 -37.71 -30.39
C ASP A 1122 -2.30 -37.60 -29.58
N ALA A 1123 -3.00 -38.72 -29.39
CA ALA A 1123 -4.26 -38.75 -28.65
C ALA A 1123 -4.13 -38.42 -27.15
N TYR A 1124 -2.91 -38.44 -26.60
CA TYR A 1124 -2.65 -38.41 -25.16
C TYR A 1124 -1.74 -37.25 -24.74
N GLY A 1125 -0.87 -36.75 -25.61
CA GLY A 1125 0.08 -35.68 -25.28
C GLY A 1125 0.63 -34.90 -26.47
N TYR A 1126 1.43 -33.89 -26.17
CA TYR A 1126 2.27 -33.14 -27.12
C TYR A 1126 3.74 -33.54 -26.89
N SER A 1127 4.46 -33.83 -27.98
CA SER A 1127 5.88 -34.16 -27.96
C SER A 1127 6.71 -32.95 -28.36
N PHE A 1128 7.81 -32.74 -27.65
CA PHE A 1128 8.69 -31.58 -27.76
C PHE A 1128 10.15 -32.01 -27.92
N THR A 1129 10.94 -31.13 -28.52
CA THR A 1129 12.41 -31.19 -28.52
C THR A 1129 12.96 -29.87 -28.01
N ALA A 1130 13.91 -29.92 -27.08
CA ALA A 1130 14.68 -28.75 -26.61
C ALA A 1130 16.17 -28.90 -26.95
N GLU A 1131 16.81 -27.82 -27.36
CA GLU A 1131 18.25 -27.78 -27.65
C GLU A 1131 19.02 -27.28 -26.43
N SER A 1132 20.04 -28.03 -25.99
CA SER A 1132 20.86 -27.69 -24.83
C SER A 1132 22.35 -27.57 -25.19
N PRO A 1133 23.06 -26.54 -24.69
CA PRO A 1133 24.50 -26.39 -24.87
C PRO A 1133 25.34 -27.32 -23.97
N GLY A 1134 24.72 -28.00 -23.01
CA GLY A 1134 25.38 -28.87 -22.04
C GLY A 1134 24.38 -29.61 -21.16
N PHE A 1135 24.84 -30.31 -20.12
CA PHE A 1135 23.99 -31.08 -19.22
C PHE A 1135 24.09 -30.61 -17.77
N SER A 1136 23.00 -30.71 -17.01
CA SER A 1136 22.87 -30.36 -15.59
C SER A 1136 21.46 -30.75 -15.12
N LEU A 1137 20.91 -30.06 -14.11
CA LEU A 1137 19.49 -30.11 -13.77
C LEU A 1137 18.64 -29.36 -14.80
N PHE A 1138 17.58 -29.99 -15.26
CA PHE A 1138 16.56 -29.40 -16.12
C PHE A 1138 15.21 -29.33 -15.43
N ALA A 1139 14.41 -28.34 -15.79
CA ALA A 1139 13.01 -28.22 -15.40
C ALA A 1139 12.15 -28.09 -16.67
N ILE A 1140 11.12 -28.92 -16.78
CA ILE A 1140 10.14 -28.85 -17.86
C ILE A 1140 8.90 -28.14 -17.32
N GLY A 1141 8.65 -26.92 -17.74
CA GLY A 1141 7.57 -26.08 -17.19
C GLY A 1141 6.74 -25.38 -18.25
N ALA A 1142 5.70 -24.68 -17.80
CA ALA A 1142 4.87 -23.82 -18.64
C ALA A 1142 4.65 -22.45 -17.97
N GLU A 1143 4.70 -21.38 -18.75
CA GLU A 1143 4.49 -20.00 -18.30
C GLU A 1143 3.31 -19.32 -19.01
N GLY A 1144 2.49 -18.59 -18.25
CA GLY A 1144 1.37 -17.79 -18.75
C GLY A 1144 1.86 -16.55 -19.50
N SER A 1145 1.36 -16.35 -20.71
CA SER A 1145 1.82 -15.35 -21.70
C SER A 1145 2.18 -13.95 -21.14
N GLY A 1146 3.48 -13.74 -20.91
CA GLY A 1146 4.22 -12.45 -21.02
C GLY A 1146 5.09 -12.46 -22.29
N PRO A 1147 5.54 -11.30 -22.82
CA PRO A 1147 5.95 -11.21 -24.22
C PRO A 1147 7.20 -12.04 -24.53
N ALA A 1148 7.13 -12.82 -25.61
CA ALA A 1148 8.21 -13.61 -26.15
C ALA A 1148 9.52 -12.80 -26.30
N PRO A 1149 10.69 -13.37 -25.92
CA PRO A 1149 11.96 -12.68 -26.08
C PRO A 1149 12.24 -12.45 -27.56
N THR A 1150 12.37 -11.18 -27.92
CA THR A 1150 12.74 -10.76 -29.27
C THR A 1150 14.22 -11.06 -29.48
N VAL A 1151 14.53 -11.92 -30.46
CA VAL A 1151 15.89 -12.20 -30.93
C VAL A 1151 16.55 -10.88 -31.34
N THR A 1152 17.55 -10.43 -30.58
CA THR A 1152 18.41 -9.31 -30.98
C THR A 1152 19.79 -9.85 -31.29
N ALA A 1153 20.20 -9.63 -32.53
CA ALA A 1153 21.45 -10.09 -33.10
C ALA A 1153 22.69 -9.60 -32.35
N THR A 1154 23.71 -10.45 -32.39
CA THR A 1154 25.07 -10.28 -31.89
C THR A 1154 25.70 -8.95 -32.33
N VAL A 1155 26.17 -8.15 -31.37
CA VAL A 1155 27.15 -7.07 -31.63
C VAL A 1155 28.31 -7.22 -30.65
N THR A 1156 29.49 -7.40 -31.23
CA THR A 1156 30.81 -7.54 -30.61
C THR A 1156 31.17 -6.34 -29.72
N PRO A 1157 31.79 -6.53 -28.55
CA PRO A 1157 32.20 -5.40 -27.71
C PRO A 1157 33.39 -4.68 -28.35
N THR A 1158 33.18 -3.40 -28.68
CA THR A 1158 34.25 -2.45 -29.01
C THR A 1158 34.62 -1.68 -27.73
N GLU A 1159 35.92 -1.57 -27.52
CA GLU A 1159 36.61 -0.88 -26.44
C GLU A 1159 36.21 0.61 -26.26
N THR A 1160 36.39 1.06 -25.01
CA THR A 1160 36.73 2.43 -24.54
C THR A 1160 35.60 3.26 -23.91
N ALA A 1161 35.70 3.52 -22.60
CA ALA A 1161 35.91 4.88 -22.04
C ALA A 1161 35.98 4.84 -20.50
N THR A 1162 37.19 5.03 -19.98
CA THR A 1162 37.46 5.45 -18.58
C THR A 1162 36.72 6.76 -18.26
N ALA A 1163 35.84 6.74 -17.27
CA ALA A 1163 35.28 7.93 -16.66
C ALA A 1163 36.20 8.45 -15.53
N LEU A 1164 36.50 9.74 -15.57
CA LEU A 1164 37.26 10.50 -14.58
C LEU A 1164 36.49 10.64 -13.25
N PRO A 1165 37.19 10.85 -12.11
CA PRO A 1165 36.56 10.95 -10.79
C PRO A 1165 35.77 12.25 -10.64
N VAL A 1166 34.53 12.15 -10.15
CA VAL A 1166 33.70 13.30 -9.77
C VAL A 1166 34.19 13.81 -8.42
N THR A 1167 34.72 15.03 -8.41
CA THR A 1167 35.11 15.78 -7.22
C THR A 1167 33.88 16.37 -6.53
N THR A 1168 33.67 16.03 -5.25
CA THR A 1168 32.74 16.69 -4.33
C THR A 1168 33.24 18.09 -3.94
N PRO A 1169 32.40 19.14 -3.91
CA PRO A 1169 32.78 20.41 -3.31
C PRO A 1169 32.69 20.33 -1.78
N ALA A 1170 33.73 20.80 -1.10
CA ALA A 1170 33.81 20.90 0.36
C ALA A 1170 32.76 21.90 0.92
N PRO A 1171 32.19 21.66 2.12
CA PRO A 1171 31.26 22.58 2.75
C PRO A 1171 31.99 23.80 3.32
N THR A 1172 31.49 24.99 2.97
CA THR A 1172 31.96 26.28 3.46
C THR A 1172 31.51 26.49 4.92
N ALA A 1173 32.46 26.80 5.79
CA ALA A 1173 32.21 27.13 7.19
C ALA A 1173 31.48 28.47 7.35
N THR A 1174 30.36 28.47 8.06
CA THR A 1174 29.71 29.68 8.58
C THR A 1174 29.88 29.78 10.10
N THR A 1175 30.31 30.95 10.54
CA THR A 1175 30.57 31.38 11.93
C THR A 1175 29.37 31.25 12.88
N PRO A 1176 29.61 31.07 14.20
CA PRO A 1176 28.56 30.78 15.17
C PRO A 1176 27.78 32.04 15.58
N GLN A 1177 26.45 32.00 15.40
CA GLN A 1177 25.52 32.96 15.98
C GLN A 1177 25.09 32.49 17.37
N GLN A 1178 25.25 33.35 18.39
CA GLN A 1178 24.85 33.12 19.77
C GLN A 1178 23.35 32.78 19.89
N SER A 1179 23.03 31.65 20.52
CA SER A 1179 21.68 31.31 20.99
C SER A 1179 21.38 31.96 22.34
N PRO A 1180 20.14 32.42 22.60
CA PRO A 1180 19.72 32.86 23.93
C PRO A 1180 19.56 31.68 24.90
N ILE A 1181 19.83 31.96 26.16
CA ILE A 1181 19.86 31.06 27.32
C ILE A 1181 18.46 30.46 27.60
N PRO A 1182 18.30 29.14 27.83
CA PRO A 1182 17.06 28.60 28.37
C PRO A 1182 17.07 28.64 29.92
N PHE A 1183 16.16 29.43 30.48
CA PHE A 1183 15.68 29.26 31.86
C PHE A 1183 14.72 28.06 31.90
N GLY A 1184 14.99 27.06 32.74
CA GLY A 1184 14.03 25.95 32.92
C GLY A 1184 14.52 24.67 33.62
N LEU A 1185 15.51 24.74 34.50
CA LEU A 1185 15.94 23.61 35.34
C LEU A 1185 15.19 23.66 36.69
N ALA A 1186 13.91 23.26 36.71
CA ALA A 1186 13.16 22.93 37.93
C ALA A 1186 11.77 22.31 37.62
N ALA A 1187 11.69 21.13 37.01
CA ALA A 1187 10.43 20.36 36.95
C ALA A 1187 10.58 18.84 36.71
N LEU A 1188 11.73 18.24 37.04
CA LEU A 1188 12.03 16.82 36.75
C LEU A 1188 11.91 15.89 37.96
N ALA A 1189 10.97 16.16 38.87
CA ALA A 1189 10.74 15.32 40.06
C ALA A 1189 9.26 15.19 40.49
N ALA A 1190 8.32 15.08 39.54
CA ALA A 1190 6.91 14.82 39.86
C ALA A 1190 6.13 13.96 38.84
N GLY A 1191 6.80 13.31 37.88
CA GLY A 1191 6.13 12.53 36.81
C GLY A 1191 6.00 11.02 37.05
N ALA A 1192 6.54 10.47 38.13
CA ALA A 1192 6.61 9.02 38.36
C ALA A 1192 5.48 8.46 39.27
N ALA A 1193 4.46 9.25 39.62
CA ALA A 1193 3.45 8.86 40.61
C ALA A 1193 2.02 8.63 40.05
N LEU A 1194 1.80 8.71 38.73
CA LEU A 1194 0.45 8.64 38.13
C LEU A 1194 0.14 7.37 37.32
N LEU A 1195 1.08 6.42 37.18
CA LEU A 1195 0.89 5.18 36.40
C LEU A 1195 0.44 3.96 37.21
N LEU A 1196 -0.05 4.13 38.46
CA LEU A 1196 -0.51 3.01 39.30
C LEU A 1196 -1.96 3.11 39.82
N ARG A 1197 -2.82 3.96 39.24
CA ARG A 1197 -4.26 3.97 39.57
C ARG A 1197 -5.15 4.02 38.33
N GLY A 1198 -5.31 2.86 37.71
CA GLY A 1198 -6.27 2.62 36.64
C GLY A 1198 -6.74 1.17 36.57
N ARG A 1199 -6.84 0.46 37.71
CA ARG A 1199 -7.56 -0.81 37.81
C ARG A 1199 -8.71 -0.65 38.80
N ARG A 1200 -9.93 -0.53 38.25
CA ARG A 1200 -11.29 -0.65 38.82
C ARG A 1200 -12.18 0.52 38.41
N ARG A 1201 -12.73 0.45 37.19
CA ARG A 1201 -14.16 0.22 36.93
C ARG A 1201 -14.33 -0.20 35.49
#